data_AF-A0AAD6JW33-F1
#
_entry.id   AF-A0AAD6JW33-F1
#
_cell.length_a   1.000
_cell.length_b   1.000
_cell.length_c   1.000
_cell.angle_alpha   90.00
_cell.angle_beta   90.00
_cell.angle_gamma   90.00
#
_symmetry.space_group_name_H-M   'P 1'
#
loop_
_entity.id
_entity.type
_entity.pdbx_description
1 polymer ?
#
loop_
_entity_poly.entity_id
_entity_poly.type
_entity_poly.pdbx_seq_one_letter_code
_entity_poly.pdbx_strand_id
1 'polypeptide(L)'
;MDASIQITLPPVSALSSPALSFLNSEQDLSRARSFIDELQSQCFDIDQTLIGLNSRLHSTLLSFASFSDRIHLLFDDATSKLTDLRSFTCPPPLSSSLSPSDGQGRKEEILGEELPVLAKEVARVETVRAYAETALKLDTLVGDIEDVVSSTMNKNLRKHSSTQSVEEMRLLAIERLRQTEDVLISVTVTHPQWTSLVSAVDHRIDRALATLRPQAIADHRSLLGSLGWPPPLSTLMSANLDAGKSTAEVSNPLFTMQGLLKQQYCENFLALCHLQELQWRRKSRQLEGSIRKLALQQPLWAIEELVNPISIACQRHFSKWIDKPEFIFALVYKITRDYVNTMDELLQPLVDEVRLVGYSCREEWISAMVTSLVTYLAKEIFPNYVAELDGESVSGEQSKARVSWLHLVDLMIAFDKQIQSLVTHSGISLSLQDDGSLQKISSLSVFCDRPDWFDIWAEIERNDTLEKLKPEVDDERNWTRKIEGALLSGFESYKSPAVSTTFVQRLLLVIDRCRSLPNTLMRSRFLKMAGGSITQRYLDCLLLRCQEAEGLTALTDDNGLIKVANCVNAARYFESVLKEWCEDTFFLELGFDHSEQLGLGVKDSSGLEGRIDEPVGCIFDEEIKKLENFRKEWVEKISVVALRGFDARSREYFKNRRHWQEKCEESWTMSKNLVGALDYLQGKMAVAEENLNQIDFVGVWRSFAAGVDQLLFNGLMSIVKFHDAGVERLNCDMDTLFGVFGGLVLEA
;
A
#
# COMPACT_ATOMS: atom_id res chain seq x y z
N MET A 1 17.79 41.21 -21.82
CA MET A 1 16.96 41.01 -23.03
C MET A 1 16.15 39.75 -22.80
N ASP A 2 14.98 39.93 -22.20
CA ASP A 2 13.98 38.88 -22.05
C ASP A 2 13.03 38.97 -23.25
N ALA A 3 13.15 38.01 -24.17
CA ALA A 3 12.13 37.73 -25.17
C ALA A 3 12.28 36.26 -25.58
N SER A 4 11.57 35.38 -24.89
CA SER A 4 11.34 34.00 -25.30
C SER A 4 10.62 34.00 -26.65
N ILE A 5 11.34 33.73 -27.75
CA ILE A 5 10.75 33.58 -29.08
C ILE A 5 10.27 32.14 -29.23
N GLN A 6 9.02 31.86 -28.83
CA GLN A 6 8.35 30.63 -29.27
C GLN A 6 7.89 30.84 -30.72
N ILE A 7 8.55 30.13 -31.64
CA ILE A 7 8.17 30.03 -33.06
C ILE A 7 7.56 28.65 -33.26
N THR A 8 6.25 28.59 -33.43
CA THR A 8 5.55 27.35 -33.80
C THR A 8 4.91 27.57 -35.16
N LEU A 9 5.51 26.99 -36.20
CA LEU A 9 4.77 26.64 -37.41
C LEU A 9 3.81 25.50 -37.04
N PRO A 10 2.56 25.49 -37.55
CA PRO A 10 1.63 24.40 -37.25
C PRO A 10 2.23 23.06 -37.73
N PRO A 11 2.24 22.01 -36.89
CA PRO A 11 2.75 20.71 -37.29
C PRO A 11 1.86 20.08 -38.36
N VAL A 12 2.42 19.21 -39.21
CA VAL A 12 1.71 18.50 -40.28
C VAL A 12 0.53 17.65 -39.75
N SER A 13 0.53 17.34 -38.45
CA SER A 13 -0.57 16.69 -37.72
C SER A 13 -1.82 17.58 -37.51
N ALA A 14 -1.80 18.85 -37.94
CA ALA A 14 -2.97 19.73 -37.91
C ALA A 14 -4.00 19.44 -39.03
N LEU A 15 -3.68 18.55 -39.97
CA LEU A 15 -4.66 18.07 -40.95
C LEU A 15 -5.72 17.24 -40.22
N SER A 16 -6.98 17.68 -40.30
CA SER A 16 -8.09 17.03 -39.61
C SER A 16 -8.20 15.55 -40.02
N SER A 17 -8.48 14.65 -39.08
CA SER A 17 -8.65 13.21 -39.33
C SER A 17 -9.54 12.83 -40.53
N PRO A 18 -10.61 13.58 -40.90
CA PRO A 18 -11.36 13.30 -42.13
C PRO A 18 -10.58 13.57 -43.43
N ALA A 19 -9.63 14.53 -43.44
CA ALA A 19 -8.78 14.85 -44.58
C ALA A 19 -7.87 13.69 -45.00
N LEU A 20 -7.24 13.05 -44.00
CA LEU A 20 -6.40 11.87 -44.19
C LEU A 20 -7.21 10.63 -44.60
N SER A 21 -8.47 10.53 -44.15
CA SER A 21 -9.37 9.45 -44.55
C SER A 21 -9.83 9.57 -46.01
N PHE A 22 -10.03 10.80 -46.50
CA PHE A 22 -10.49 11.07 -47.86
C PHE A 22 -9.44 10.71 -48.93
N LEU A 23 -8.16 10.98 -48.65
CA LEU A 23 -7.04 10.61 -49.53
C LEU A 23 -6.90 9.09 -49.75
N ASN A 24 -7.51 8.28 -48.87
CA ASN A 24 -7.45 6.82 -48.91
C ASN A 24 -8.70 6.16 -49.51
N SER A 25 -9.75 6.90 -49.92
CA SER A 25 -10.99 6.32 -50.44
C SER A 25 -11.51 6.99 -51.73
N GLU A 26 -11.78 6.21 -52.77
CA GLU A 26 -12.16 6.69 -54.12
C GLU A 26 -13.63 7.13 -54.31
N GLN A 27 -14.46 7.30 -53.27
CA GLN A 27 -15.93 7.31 -53.46
C GLN A 27 -16.74 8.59 -53.20
N ASP A 28 -16.18 9.73 -52.73
CA ASP A 28 -17.01 10.91 -52.38
C ASP A 28 -16.64 12.20 -53.15
N LEU A 29 -17.00 12.30 -54.44
CA LEU A 29 -16.76 13.48 -55.30
C LEU A 29 -17.44 14.79 -54.83
N SER A 30 -18.50 14.71 -54.01
CA SER A 30 -19.22 15.90 -53.51
C SER A 30 -18.51 16.61 -52.35
N ARG A 31 -17.65 15.91 -51.59
CA ARG A 31 -16.84 16.46 -50.48
C ARG A 31 -15.49 17.03 -50.93
N ALA A 32 -15.05 16.72 -52.15
CA ALA A 32 -13.77 17.17 -52.68
C ALA A 32 -13.68 18.69 -52.82
N ARG A 33 -14.77 19.37 -53.18
CA ARG A 33 -14.78 20.84 -53.36
C ARG A 33 -14.60 21.60 -52.05
N SER A 34 -15.35 21.23 -51.01
CA SER A 34 -15.20 21.84 -49.68
C SER A 34 -13.81 21.60 -49.11
N PHE A 35 -13.20 20.45 -49.41
CA PHE A 35 -11.85 20.13 -48.96
C PHE A 35 -10.77 20.93 -49.71
N ILE A 36 -10.94 21.18 -51.00
CA ILE A 36 -10.05 22.06 -51.77
C ILE A 36 -10.13 23.49 -51.24
N ASP A 37 -11.34 23.99 -50.93
CA ASP A 37 -11.53 25.32 -50.37
C ASP A 37 -10.89 25.43 -48.97
N GLU A 38 -10.99 24.38 -48.14
CA GLU A 38 -10.34 24.29 -46.83
C GLU A 38 -8.80 24.26 -46.96
N LEU A 39 -8.25 23.48 -47.88
CA LEU A 39 -6.81 23.43 -48.15
C LEU A 39 -6.29 24.77 -48.68
N GLN A 40 -7.04 25.44 -49.56
CA GLN A 40 -6.66 26.76 -50.09
C GLN A 40 -6.67 27.82 -48.99
N SER A 41 -7.66 27.79 -48.10
CA SER A 41 -7.69 28.66 -46.92
C SER A 41 -6.50 28.41 -46.00
N GLN A 42 -6.17 27.14 -45.73
CA GLN A 42 -5.03 26.80 -44.87
C GLN A 42 -3.69 27.19 -45.51
N CYS A 43 -3.52 27.00 -46.82
CA CYS A 43 -2.34 27.47 -47.54
C CYS A 43 -2.22 29.00 -47.48
N PHE A 44 -3.33 29.72 -47.65
CA PHE A 44 -3.35 31.18 -47.55
C PHE A 44 -2.99 31.67 -46.14
N ASP A 45 -3.51 31.02 -45.10
CA ASP A 45 -3.18 31.33 -43.72
C ASP A 45 -1.70 31.04 -43.42
N ILE A 46 -1.16 29.92 -43.92
CA ILE A 46 0.26 29.59 -43.80
C ILE A 46 1.11 30.66 -44.49
N ASP A 47 0.77 31.08 -45.71
CA ASP A 47 1.51 32.13 -46.43
C ASP A 47 1.49 33.46 -45.66
N GLN A 48 0.34 33.85 -45.08
CA GLN A 48 0.25 35.03 -44.23
C GLN A 48 1.12 34.92 -42.97
N THR A 49 1.14 33.76 -42.31
CA THR A 49 2.00 33.53 -41.15
C THR A 49 3.48 33.55 -41.53
N LEU A 50 3.85 33.04 -42.70
CA LEU A 50 5.21 33.06 -43.23
C LEU A 50 5.69 34.49 -43.54
N ILE A 51 4.83 35.31 -44.14
CA ILE A 51 5.10 36.73 -44.39
C ILE A 51 5.23 37.50 -43.06
N GLY A 52 4.35 37.22 -42.10
CA GLY A 52 4.43 37.76 -40.73
C GLY A 52 5.71 37.35 -40.01
N LEU A 53 6.14 36.10 -40.15
CA LEU A 53 7.41 35.62 -39.61
C LEU A 53 8.60 36.31 -40.28
N ASN A 54 8.60 36.43 -41.60
CA ASN A 54 9.70 37.05 -42.33
C ASN A 54 9.85 38.54 -41.97
N SER A 55 8.74 39.27 -41.83
CA SER A 55 8.77 40.67 -41.38
C SER A 55 9.25 40.82 -39.93
N ARG A 56 8.83 39.93 -39.02
CA ARG A 56 9.34 39.90 -37.65
C ARG A 56 10.82 39.55 -37.59
N LEU A 57 11.25 38.55 -38.36
CA LEU A 57 12.65 38.13 -38.45
C LEU A 57 13.52 39.25 -39.01
N HIS A 58 13.03 39.98 -40.02
CA HIS A 58 13.69 41.18 -40.54
C HIS A 58 13.78 42.27 -39.47
N SER A 59 12.70 42.51 -38.70
CA SER A 59 12.72 43.48 -37.60
C SER A 59 13.68 43.09 -36.47
N THR A 60 13.78 41.80 -36.13
CA THR A 60 14.74 41.32 -35.12
C THR A 60 16.16 41.28 -35.65
N LEU A 61 16.38 41.06 -36.95
CA LEU A 61 17.69 41.20 -37.57
C LEU A 61 18.14 42.65 -37.59
N LEU A 62 17.25 43.60 -37.88
CA LEU A 62 17.54 45.03 -37.79
C LEU A 62 17.80 45.47 -36.35
N SER A 63 17.02 44.96 -35.39
CA SER A 63 17.26 45.25 -33.96
C SER A 63 18.56 44.60 -33.48
N PHE A 64 18.90 43.40 -33.92
CA PHE A 64 20.16 42.73 -33.64
C PHE A 64 21.35 43.43 -34.28
N ALA A 65 21.23 43.90 -35.53
CA ALA A 65 22.25 44.73 -36.18
C ALA A 65 22.46 46.04 -35.42
N SER A 66 21.37 46.72 -35.04
CA SER A 66 21.45 47.95 -34.22
C SER A 66 22.01 47.68 -32.82
N PHE A 67 21.75 46.51 -32.25
CA PHE A 67 22.29 46.08 -30.96
C PHE A 67 23.77 45.72 -31.07
N SER A 68 24.18 45.07 -32.17
CA SER A 68 25.56 44.75 -32.50
C SER A 68 26.39 46.00 -32.73
N ASP A 69 25.85 46.99 -33.46
CA ASP A 69 26.49 48.29 -33.66
C ASP A 69 26.58 49.05 -32.34
N ARG A 70 25.52 48.99 -31.51
CA ARG A 70 25.53 49.57 -30.16
C ARG A 70 26.49 48.87 -29.22
N ILE A 71 26.68 47.55 -29.35
CA ILE A 71 27.68 46.77 -28.60
C ILE A 71 29.08 47.13 -29.06
N HIS A 72 29.32 47.27 -30.37
CA HIS A 72 30.61 47.73 -30.90
C HIS A 72 30.96 49.12 -30.38
N LEU A 73 30.01 50.05 -30.41
CA LEU A 73 30.17 51.38 -29.81
C LEU A 73 30.40 51.32 -28.30
N LEU A 74 29.73 50.41 -27.57
CA LEU A 74 29.95 50.23 -26.13
C LEU A 74 31.28 49.54 -25.83
N PHE A 75 31.80 48.66 -26.70
CA PHE A 75 33.14 48.09 -26.57
C PHE A 75 34.22 49.12 -26.90
N ASP A 76 34.00 49.99 -27.88
CA ASP A 76 34.87 51.13 -28.19
C ASP A 76 34.84 52.19 -27.05
N ASP A 77 33.67 52.43 -26.45
CA ASP A 77 33.52 53.27 -25.25
C ASP A 77 34.17 52.63 -24.02
N ALA A 78 34.00 51.31 -23.81
CA ALA A 78 34.61 50.60 -22.70
C ALA A 78 36.13 50.50 -22.86
N THR A 79 36.66 50.29 -24.08
CA THR A 79 38.11 50.29 -24.34
C THR A 79 38.69 51.69 -24.22
N SER A 80 38.00 52.73 -24.69
CA SER A 80 38.43 54.12 -24.49
C SER A 80 38.42 54.52 -23.01
N LYS A 81 37.38 54.15 -22.24
CA LYS A 81 37.32 54.33 -20.79
C LYS A 81 38.38 53.52 -20.02
N LEU A 82 38.75 52.32 -20.48
CA LEU A 82 39.86 51.53 -19.93
C LEU A 82 41.22 52.15 -20.25
N THR A 83 41.39 52.74 -21.43
CA THR A 83 42.60 53.51 -21.76
C THR A 83 42.68 54.81 -20.98
N ASP A 84 41.55 55.46 -20.69
CA ASP A 84 41.48 56.64 -19.83
C ASP A 84 41.81 56.27 -18.37
N LEU A 85 41.27 55.18 -17.83
CA LEU A 85 41.65 54.66 -16.50
C LEU A 85 43.13 54.30 -16.41
N ARG A 86 43.71 53.72 -17.47
CA ARG A 86 45.15 53.44 -17.56
C ARG A 86 45.99 54.73 -17.57
N SER A 87 45.47 55.83 -18.11
CA SER A 87 46.12 57.14 -18.10
C SER A 87 46.11 57.81 -16.72
N PHE A 88 45.14 57.48 -15.84
CA PHE A 88 45.07 57.98 -14.46
C PHE A 88 45.97 57.23 -13.46
N THR A 89 46.48 56.05 -13.82
CA THR A 89 47.42 55.27 -12.98
C THR A 89 48.90 55.65 -13.17
N CYS A 90 49.23 56.56 -14.08
CA CYS A 90 50.59 57.10 -14.23
C CYS A 90 50.74 58.46 -13.51
N PRO A 91 51.74 58.65 -12.62
CA PRO A 91 51.90 59.91 -11.89
C PRO A 91 52.53 61.00 -12.79
N PRO A 92 52.03 62.26 -12.78
CA PRO A 92 52.69 63.35 -13.49
C PRO A 92 53.76 64.05 -12.61
N PRO A 93 54.79 64.67 -13.20
CA PRO A 93 55.71 65.54 -12.48
C PRO A 93 55.08 66.91 -12.19
N LEU A 94 55.55 67.51 -11.09
CA LEU A 94 55.14 68.75 -10.44
C LEU A 94 54.88 69.95 -11.39
N SER A 95 53.70 70.59 -11.30
CA SER A 95 53.54 72.03 -10.96
C SER A 95 52.08 72.54 -10.93
N SER A 96 51.80 73.31 -9.88
CA SER A 96 50.80 74.40 -9.69
C SER A 96 49.27 74.17 -9.76
N SER A 97 48.68 74.31 -8.56
CA SER A 97 47.45 75.04 -8.17
C SER A 97 46.06 74.58 -8.62
N LEU A 98 45.47 73.74 -7.76
CA LEU A 98 44.17 73.88 -7.07
C LEU A 98 43.03 74.69 -7.73
N SER A 99 42.03 73.95 -8.22
CA SER A 99 40.60 74.20 -7.94
C SER A 99 39.91 72.84 -7.69
N PRO A 100 39.24 72.63 -6.53
CA PRO A 100 38.65 71.34 -6.18
C PRO A 100 37.15 71.34 -6.51
N SER A 101 36.67 70.45 -7.40
CA SER A 101 35.22 70.15 -7.42
C SER A 101 34.78 68.93 -8.24
N ASP A 102 35.43 68.55 -9.35
CA ASP A 102 34.79 67.64 -10.31
C ASP A 102 35.31 66.19 -10.33
N GLY A 103 36.28 65.84 -9.49
CA GLY A 103 36.93 64.52 -9.52
C GLY A 103 36.30 63.44 -8.63
N GLN A 104 35.47 63.81 -7.65
CA GLN A 104 34.99 62.88 -6.62
C GLN A 104 33.68 62.19 -7.03
N GLY A 105 32.71 62.94 -7.57
CA GLY A 105 31.42 62.37 -8.01
C GLY A 105 31.56 61.38 -9.17
N ARG A 106 32.48 61.64 -10.11
CA ARG A 106 32.77 60.74 -11.24
C ARG A 106 33.45 59.44 -10.81
N LYS A 107 34.22 59.46 -9.70
CA LYS A 107 34.80 58.25 -9.10
C LYS A 107 33.74 57.41 -8.39
N GLU A 108 32.80 58.03 -7.69
CA GLU A 108 31.69 57.36 -7.00
C GLU A 108 30.70 56.74 -8.00
N GLU A 109 30.43 57.38 -9.13
CA GLU A 109 29.56 56.87 -10.21
C GLU A 109 30.20 55.67 -10.95
N ILE A 110 31.52 55.72 -11.21
CA ILE A 110 32.27 54.60 -11.80
C ILE A 110 32.39 53.41 -10.84
N LEU A 111 32.67 53.66 -9.54
CA LEU A 111 32.78 52.61 -8.51
C LEU A 111 31.41 52.04 -8.10
N GLY A 112 30.36 52.86 -8.14
CA GLY A 112 29.03 52.53 -7.62
C GLY A 112 28.05 51.96 -8.65
N GLU A 113 28.11 52.39 -9.91
CA GLU A 113 27.15 51.95 -10.95
C GLU A 113 27.82 51.28 -12.17
N GLU A 114 28.91 51.85 -12.71
CA GLU A 114 29.53 51.29 -13.92
C GLU A 114 30.33 50.00 -13.65
N LEU A 115 31.08 49.92 -12.54
CA LEU A 115 31.82 48.70 -12.16
C LEU A 115 30.90 47.50 -11.90
N PRO A 116 29.79 47.64 -11.15
CA PRO A 116 28.85 46.53 -10.93
C PRO A 116 28.15 46.07 -12.20
N VAL A 117 27.81 47.00 -13.12
CA VAL A 117 27.24 46.65 -14.43
C VAL A 117 28.25 45.91 -15.29
N LEU A 118 29.50 46.37 -15.32
CA LEU A 118 30.58 45.67 -16.01
C LEU A 118 30.87 44.30 -15.39
N ALA A 119 30.91 44.20 -14.06
CA ALA A 119 31.07 42.93 -13.36
C ALA A 119 29.92 41.95 -13.66
N LYS A 120 28.69 42.45 -13.80
CA LYS A 120 27.52 41.65 -14.21
C LYS A 120 27.62 41.16 -15.65
N GLU A 121 28.08 42.00 -16.58
CA GLU A 121 28.30 41.57 -17.98
C GLU A 121 29.49 40.62 -18.11
N VAL A 122 30.58 40.83 -17.37
CA VAL A 122 31.71 39.89 -17.31
C VAL A 122 31.26 38.55 -16.73
N ALA A 123 30.46 38.55 -15.66
CA ALA A 123 29.87 37.33 -15.12
C ALA A 123 28.97 36.63 -16.16
N ARG A 124 28.18 37.38 -16.95
CA ARG A 124 27.37 36.82 -18.03
C ARG A 124 28.23 36.18 -19.13
N VAL A 125 29.29 36.85 -19.56
CA VAL A 125 30.23 36.31 -20.54
C VAL A 125 30.91 35.04 -20.01
N GLU A 126 31.32 35.03 -18.74
CA GLU A 126 31.92 33.85 -18.12
C GLU A 126 30.93 32.69 -18.03
N THR A 127 29.64 32.94 -17.76
CA THR A 127 28.61 31.87 -17.81
C THR A 127 28.40 31.31 -19.22
N VAL A 128 28.46 32.15 -20.26
CA VAL A 128 28.35 31.71 -21.67
C VAL A 128 29.58 30.91 -22.08
N ARG A 129 30.78 31.34 -21.65
CA ARG A 129 32.02 30.61 -21.86
C ARG A 129 31.97 29.24 -21.20
N ALA A 130 31.59 29.18 -19.92
CA ALA A 130 31.44 27.92 -19.19
C ALA A 130 30.41 26.99 -19.86
N TYR A 131 29.30 27.55 -20.37
CA TYR A 131 28.30 26.79 -21.14
C TYR A 131 28.90 26.20 -22.43
N ALA A 132 29.65 27.00 -23.20
CA ALA A 132 30.27 26.53 -24.44
C ALA A 132 31.36 25.47 -24.20
N GLU A 133 32.21 25.66 -23.19
CA GLU A 133 33.26 24.70 -22.81
C GLU A 133 32.65 23.37 -22.33
N THR A 134 31.61 23.41 -21.50
CA THR A 134 30.91 22.20 -21.02
C THR A 134 30.12 21.51 -22.13
N ALA A 135 29.45 22.25 -23.00
CA ALA A 135 28.74 21.70 -24.16
C ALA A 135 29.70 21.01 -25.13
N LEU A 136 30.86 21.60 -25.42
CA LEU A 136 31.87 21.00 -26.29
C LEU A 136 32.47 19.73 -25.66
N LYS A 137 32.73 19.75 -24.35
CA LYS A 137 33.16 18.55 -23.62
C LYS A 137 32.12 17.42 -23.69
N LEU A 138 30.85 17.73 -23.48
CA LEU A 138 29.75 16.75 -23.59
C LEU A 138 29.59 16.24 -25.03
N ASP A 139 29.72 17.11 -26.03
CA ASP A 139 29.63 16.72 -27.44
C ASP A 139 30.74 15.75 -27.85
N THR A 140 31.99 15.99 -27.40
CA THR A 140 33.09 15.04 -27.64
C THR A 140 32.86 13.68 -26.98
N LEU A 141 32.37 13.65 -25.74
CA LEU A 141 32.10 12.40 -25.03
C LEU A 141 30.95 11.61 -25.66
N VAL A 142 29.86 12.29 -26.05
CA VAL A 142 28.72 11.64 -26.71
C VAL A 142 29.09 11.19 -28.13
N GLY A 143 29.89 11.98 -28.86
CA GLY A 143 30.44 11.61 -30.16
C GLY A 143 31.27 10.32 -30.08
N ASP A 144 32.18 10.23 -29.11
CA ASP A 144 32.97 9.01 -28.86
C ASP A 144 32.06 7.79 -28.59
N ILE A 145 30.97 7.95 -27.83
CA ILE A 145 30.01 6.88 -27.55
C ILE A 145 29.30 6.45 -28.85
N GLU A 146 28.78 7.40 -29.62
CA GLU A 146 28.06 7.14 -30.88
C GLU A 146 28.97 6.44 -31.91
N ASP A 147 30.24 6.82 -31.96
CA ASP A 147 31.25 6.19 -32.83
C ASP A 147 31.54 4.75 -32.41
N VAL A 148 31.71 4.49 -31.10
CA VAL A 148 31.94 3.14 -30.57
C VAL A 148 30.72 2.25 -30.82
N VAL A 149 29.51 2.75 -30.58
CA VAL A 149 28.24 2.05 -30.87
C VAL A 149 28.11 1.72 -32.35
N SER A 150 28.36 2.70 -33.22
CA SER A 150 28.28 2.53 -34.68
C SER A 150 29.33 1.54 -35.19
N SER A 151 30.53 1.57 -34.63
CA SER A 151 31.60 0.62 -34.97
C SER A 151 31.28 -0.82 -34.54
N THR A 152 30.61 -0.99 -33.39
CA THR A 152 30.16 -2.29 -32.89
C THR A 152 29.07 -2.87 -33.81
N MET A 153 28.11 -2.05 -34.22
CA MET A 153 27.02 -2.46 -35.13
C MET A 153 27.55 -2.86 -36.52
N ASN A 154 28.48 -2.08 -37.07
CA ASN A 154 29.09 -2.35 -38.37
C ASN A 154 29.98 -3.60 -38.38
N LYS A 155 30.58 -3.96 -37.22
CA LYS A 155 31.40 -5.17 -37.08
C LYS A 155 30.55 -6.44 -36.93
N ASN A 156 29.40 -6.38 -36.25
CA ASN A 156 28.46 -7.51 -36.18
C ASN A 156 27.90 -7.92 -37.55
N LEU A 157 27.89 -7.01 -38.53
CA LEU A 157 27.51 -7.29 -39.93
C LEU A 157 28.63 -7.93 -40.77
N ARG A 158 29.91 -7.76 -40.39
CA ARG A 158 31.07 -8.37 -41.05
C ARG A 158 31.55 -9.58 -40.26
N LYS A 159 31.11 -10.77 -40.69
CA LYS A 159 31.28 -12.11 -40.08
C LYS A 159 32.69 -12.60 -39.66
N HIS A 160 33.75 -11.78 -39.63
CA HIS A 160 35.11 -12.22 -39.28
C HIS A 160 35.89 -11.19 -38.45
N SER A 161 35.78 -11.25 -37.13
CA SER A 161 36.81 -10.76 -36.20
C SER A 161 36.67 -11.40 -34.81
N SER A 162 37.76 -11.42 -34.04
CA SER A 162 37.84 -12.02 -32.70
C SER A 162 36.86 -11.37 -31.71
N THR A 163 36.18 -12.21 -30.92
CA THR A 163 35.21 -11.86 -29.87
C THR A 163 35.77 -10.85 -28.86
N GLN A 164 37.07 -10.93 -28.57
CA GLN A 164 37.79 -10.02 -27.65
C GLN A 164 37.68 -8.54 -28.05
N SER A 165 37.69 -8.22 -29.35
CA SER A 165 37.66 -6.82 -29.79
C SER A 165 36.29 -6.14 -29.56
N VAL A 166 35.21 -6.92 -29.54
CA VAL A 166 33.85 -6.40 -29.37
C VAL A 166 33.53 -6.18 -27.88
N GLU A 167 34.02 -7.07 -27.02
CA GLU A 167 33.91 -6.97 -25.56
C GLU A 167 34.69 -5.76 -25.02
N GLU A 168 35.93 -5.54 -25.49
CA GLU A 168 36.74 -4.37 -25.14
C GLU A 168 36.09 -3.04 -25.58
N MET A 169 35.48 -3.00 -26.77
CA MET A 169 34.75 -1.82 -27.26
C MET A 169 33.51 -1.51 -26.41
N ARG A 170 32.80 -2.53 -25.93
CA ARG A 170 31.65 -2.36 -25.04
C ARG A 170 32.05 -1.77 -23.69
N LEU A 171 33.12 -2.27 -23.08
CA LEU A 171 33.63 -1.73 -21.81
C LEU A 171 34.08 -0.27 -21.96
N LEU A 172 34.74 0.07 -23.07
CA LEU A 172 35.07 1.45 -23.43
C LEU A 172 33.82 2.33 -23.55
N ALA A 173 32.75 1.86 -24.20
CA ALA A 173 31.50 2.62 -24.29
C ALA A 173 30.85 2.86 -22.92
N ILE A 174 30.86 1.86 -22.05
CA ILE A 174 30.31 1.95 -20.67
C ILE A 174 31.10 2.97 -19.84
N GLU A 175 32.43 2.95 -19.92
CA GLU A 175 33.29 3.90 -19.20
C GLU A 175 33.06 5.35 -19.69
N ARG A 176 32.89 5.55 -21.01
CA ARG A 176 32.53 6.87 -21.56
C ARG A 176 31.15 7.34 -21.15
N LEU A 177 30.17 6.43 -21.12
CA LEU A 177 28.82 6.74 -20.63
C LEU A 177 28.85 7.19 -19.16
N ARG A 178 29.64 6.52 -18.32
CA ARG A 178 29.83 6.90 -16.91
C ARG A 178 30.46 8.29 -16.77
N GLN A 179 31.54 8.55 -17.50
CA GLN A 179 32.20 9.88 -17.51
C GLN A 179 31.24 10.98 -17.96
N THR A 180 30.36 10.69 -18.92
CA THR A 180 29.34 11.64 -19.39
C THR A 180 28.31 11.93 -18.31
N GLU A 181 27.81 10.90 -17.61
CA GLU A 181 26.86 11.06 -16.51
C GLU A 181 27.47 11.82 -15.32
N ASP A 182 28.75 11.58 -14.97
CA ASP A 182 29.45 12.32 -13.91
C ASP A 182 29.53 13.82 -14.24
N VAL A 183 29.77 14.18 -15.51
CA VAL A 183 29.72 15.57 -15.98
C VAL A 183 28.30 16.13 -15.91
N LEU A 184 27.28 15.38 -16.35
CA LEU A 184 25.88 15.81 -16.29
C LEU A 184 25.41 16.07 -14.85
N ILE A 185 25.77 15.21 -13.89
CA ILE A 185 25.46 15.43 -12.48
C ILE A 185 26.10 16.74 -11.99
N SER A 186 27.37 16.98 -12.32
CA SER A 186 28.06 18.22 -11.94
C SER A 186 27.40 19.46 -12.55
N VAL A 187 26.93 19.39 -13.80
CA VAL A 187 26.21 20.48 -14.48
C VAL A 187 24.85 20.73 -13.85
N THR A 188 24.13 19.67 -13.50
CA THR A 188 22.78 19.78 -12.90
C THR A 188 22.84 20.47 -11.53
N VAL A 189 23.90 20.24 -10.75
CA VAL A 189 24.13 20.87 -9.45
C VAL A 189 24.65 22.30 -9.56
N THR A 190 25.61 22.55 -10.45
CA THR A 190 26.24 23.88 -10.59
C THR A 190 25.38 24.87 -11.35
N HIS A 191 24.62 24.41 -12.34
CA HIS A 191 23.86 25.24 -13.28
C HIS A 191 22.47 24.66 -13.58
N PRO A 192 21.50 24.77 -12.65
CA PRO A 192 20.16 24.20 -12.82
C PRO A 192 19.36 24.82 -13.99
N GLN A 193 19.79 25.95 -14.53
CA GLN A 193 19.16 26.62 -15.67
C GLN A 193 19.49 25.96 -17.02
N TRP A 194 20.49 25.08 -17.10
CA TRP A 194 20.96 24.46 -18.35
C TRP A 194 20.17 23.19 -18.73
N THR A 195 18.85 23.19 -18.50
CA THR A 195 18.00 22.01 -18.70
C THR A 195 17.92 21.54 -20.15
N SER A 196 18.00 22.46 -21.12
CA SER A 196 17.99 22.12 -22.56
C SER A 196 19.26 21.41 -23.01
N LEU A 197 20.42 21.73 -22.41
CA LEU A 197 21.67 21.04 -22.69
C LEU A 197 21.62 19.62 -22.15
N VAL A 198 21.17 19.48 -20.90
CA VAL A 198 21.01 18.18 -20.22
C VAL A 198 20.03 17.29 -21.00
N SER A 199 18.89 17.82 -21.44
CA SER A 199 17.89 17.05 -22.20
C SER A 199 18.38 16.64 -23.60
N ALA A 200 19.13 17.50 -24.29
CA ALA A 200 19.70 17.18 -25.60
C ALA A 200 20.75 16.06 -25.52
N VAL A 201 21.63 16.12 -24.51
CA VAL A 201 22.61 15.06 -24.24
C VAL A 201 21.90 13.77 -23.83
N ASP A 202 20.88 13.87 -22.97
CA ASP A 202 20.07 12.73 -22.57
C ASP A 202 19.44 12.02 -23.77
N HIS A 203 18.87 12.74 -24.73
CA HIS A 203 18.26 12.12 -25.90
C HIS A 203 19.25 11.32 -26.75
N ARG A 204 20.49 11.82 -26.91
CA ARG A 204 21.54 11.10 -27.64
C ARG A 204 22.01 9.86 -26.89
N ILE A 205 22.16 9.95 -25.57
CA ILE A 205 22.50 8.80 -24.72
C ILE A 205 21.39 7.74 -24.76
N ASP A 206 20.11 8.12 -24.73
CA ASP A 206 18.99 7.17 -24.82
C ASP A 206 19.03 6.40 -26.15
N ARG A 207 19.35 7.08 -27.25
CA ARG A 207 19.54 6.45 -28.56
C ARG A 207 20.71 5.46 -28.55
N ALA A 208 21.83 5.79 -27.91
CA ALA A 208 22.94 4.87 -27.74
C ALA A 208 22.57 3.65 -26.87
N LEU A 209 21.93 3.87 -25.71
CA LEU A 209 21.48 2.81 -24.81
C LEU A 209 20.43 1.89 -25.44
N ALA A 210 19.53 2.43 -26.27
CA ALA A 210 18.53 1.66 -27.02
C ALA A 210 19.16 0.64 -27.98
N THR A 211 20.43 0.83 -28.37
CA THR A 211 21.19 -0.12 -29.19
C THR A 211 22.10 -1.03 -28.34
N LEU A 212 22.80 -0.46 -27.36
CA LEU A 212 23.75 -1.20 -26.50
C LEU A 212 23.06 -2.24 -25.62
N ARG A 213 21.92 -1.89 -25.00
CA ARG A 213 21.24 -2.76 -24.05
C ARG A 213 20.72 -4.06 -24.70
N PRO A 214 19.95 -4.02 -25.80
CA PRO A 214 19.50 -5.26 -26.45
C PRO A 214 20.66 -6.14 -26.92
N GLN A 215 21.75 -5.53 -27.40
CA GLN A 215 22.94 -6.27 -27.84
C GLN A 215 23.64 -6.96 -26.66
N ALA A 216 23.84 -6.26 -25.55
CA ALA A 216 24.45 -6.85 -24.34
C ALA A 216 23.63 -8.02 -23.79
N ILE A 217 22.29 -7.89 -23.79
CA ILE A 217 21.38 -8.97 -23.39
C ILE A 217 21.48 -10.17 -24.36
N ALA A 218 21.49 -9.92 -25.67
CA ALA A 218 21.60 -10.98 -26.67
C ALA A 218 22.92 -11.76 -26.55
N ASP A 219 24.03 -11.05 -26.34
CA ASP A 219 25.34 -11.67 -26.17
C ASP A 219 25.39 -12.50 -24.89
N HIS A 220 24.87 -11.97 -23.77
CA HIS A 220 24.79 -12.69 -22.51
C HIS A 220 23.94 -13.98 -22.64
N ARG A 221 22.77 -13.91 -23.31
CA ARG A 221 21.95 -15.09 -23.62
C ARG A 221 22.68 -16.11 -24.47
N SER A 222 23.45 -15.67 -25.47
CA SER A 222 24.22 -16.57 -26.34
C SER A 222 25.32 -17.31 -25.56
N LEU A 223 25.96 -16.63 -24.62
CA LEU A 223 26.96 -17.21 -23.72
C LEU A 223 26.33 -18.17 -22.72
N LEU A 224 25.18 -17.83 -22.14
CA LEU A 224 24.41 -18.76 -21.31
C LEU A 224 24.04 -20.04 -22.08
N GLY A 225 23.62 -19.90 -23.34
CA GLY A 225 23.33 -21.04 -24.21
C GLY A 225 24.56 -21.92 -24.47
N SER A 226 25.74 -21.32 -24.66
CA SER A 226 26.99 -22.09 -24.87
C SER A 226 27.46 -22.82 -23.61
N LEU A 227 27.10 -22.31 -22.42
CA LEU A 227 27.32 -22.93 -21.12
C LEU A 227 26.31 -24.06 -20.81
N GLY A 228 25.32 -24.28 -21.67
CA GLY A 228 24.26 -25.27 -21.45
C GLY A 228 23.20 -24.81 -20.44
N TRP A 229 23.06 -23.50 -20.24
CA TRP A 229 21.97 -22.92 -19.45
C TRP A 229 20.71 -22.75 -20.32
N PRO A 230 19.51 -23.12 -19.83
CA PRO A 230 19.23 -23.72 -18.53
C PRO A 230 19.50 -25.23 -18.51
N PRO A 231 19.95 -25.79 -17.37
CA PRO A 231 20.16 -27.23 -17.24
C PRO A 231 18.84 -28.01 -17.39
N PRO A 232 18.88 -29.26 -17.91
CA PRO A 232 17.67 -30.05 -18.13
C PRO A 232 16.96 -30.37 -16.80
N LEU A 233 15.69 -29.95 -16.71
CA LEU A 233 14.86 -30.11 -15.51
C LEU A 233 14.59 -31.59 -15.14
N SER A 234 14.71 -32.51 -16.09
CA SER A 234 14.54 -33.96 -15.88
C SER A 234 15.57 -34.55 -14.91
N THR A 235 16.78 -34.01 -14.87
CA THR A 235 17.88 -34.49 -14.01
C THR A 235 17.70 -34.01 -12.56
N LEU A 236 16.97 -32.90 -12.35
CA LEU A 236 16.59 -32.45 -11.01
C LEU A 236 15.53 -33.37 -10.39
N MET A 237 14.68 -34.04 -11.18
CA MET A 237 13.60 -34.88 -10.62
C MET A 237 14.06 -36.26 -10.13
N SER A 238 15.19 -36.79 -10.63
CA SER A 238 15.65 -38.17 -10.37
C SER A 238 16.60 -38.34 -9.18
N ALA A 239 16.96 -37.28 -8.46
CA ALA A 239 17.96 -37.37 -7.37
C ALA A 239 17.45 -37.96 -6.04
N ASN A 240 16.16 -38.30 -5.94
CA ASN A 240 15.59 -38.93 -4.75
C ASN A 240 14.99 -40.28 -5.11
N LEU A 241 15.80 -41.34 -5.00
CA LEU A 241 15.45 -42.75 -4.75
C LEU A 241 16.69 -43.56 -5.13
N ASP A 242 17.69 -43.61 -4.24
CA ASP A 242 18.52 -44.79 -3.96
C ASP A 242 19.75 -44.40 -3.13
N ALA A 243 19.68 -44.77 -1.85
CA ALA A 243 20.81 -44.70 -0.94
C ALA A 243 21.84 -45.77 -1.35
N GLY A 244 22.98 -45.32 -1.87
CA GLY A 244 24.20 -46.12 -1.91
C GLY A 244 24.89 -46.15 -3.27
N LYS A 245 25.98 -45.37 -3.36
CA LYS A 245 27.04 -45.43 -4.38
C LYS A 245 26.76 -44.74 -5.72
N SER A 246 26.72 -43.41 -5.70
CA SER A 246 27.69 -42.55 -6.41
C SER A 246 27.23 -41.09 -6.30
N THR A 247 28.10 -40.25 -5.75
CA THR A 247 28.02 -38.79 -5.79
C THR A 247 28.11 -38.33 -7.24
N ALA A 248 26.99 -38.27 -7.94
CA ALA A 248 26.84 -37.47 -9.14
C ALA A 248 25.90 -36.31 -8.79
N GLU A 249 26.42 -35.39 -7.96
CA GLU A 249 25.81 -34.08 -7.76
C GLU A 249 25.65 -33.43 -9.14
N VAL A 250 24.41 -33.12 -9.51
CA VAL A 250 24.09 -32.37 -10.72
C VAL A 250 24.87 -31.07 -10.67
N SER A 251 26.01 -31.03 -11.35
CA SER A 251 26.95 -29.92 -11.23
C SER A 251 26.33 -28.72 -11.93
N ASN A 252 26.02 -27.68 -11.16
CA ASN A 252 25.52 -26.43 -11.71
C ASN A 252 26.49 -25.96 -12.81
N PRO A 253 26.01 -25.74 -14.05
CA PRO A 253 26.85 -25.28 -15.17
C PRO A 253 27.58 -23.96 -14.87
N LEU A 254 27.08 -23.17 -13.92
CA LEU A 254 27.75 -21.94 -13.46
C LEU A 254 28.97 -22.23 -12.57
N PHE A 255 28.99 -23.33 -11.81
CA PHE A 255 30.14 -23.74 -10.98
C PHE A 255 31.19 -24.55 -11.77
N THR A 256 30.79 -25.22 -12.85
CA THR A 256 31.72 -25.97 -13.71
C THR A 256 32.49 -25.10 -14.71
N MET A 257 32.23 -23.78 -14.74
CA MET A 257 32.95 -22.84 -15.59
C MET A 257 34.45 -22.79 -15.24
N GLN A 258 35.32 -23.06 -16.22
CA GLN A 258 36.78 -23.01 -16.05
C GLN A 258 37.44 -22.16 -17.14
N GLY A 259 38.50 -21.44 -16.76
CA GLY A 259 39.36 -20.69 -17.68
C GLY A 259 38.69 -19.47 -18.33
N LEU A 260 38.90 -19.30 -19.64
CA LEU A 260 38.48 -18.13 -20.42
C LEU A 260 36.95 -17.92 -20.45
N LEU A 261 36.16 -18.99 -20.43
CA LEU A 261 34.69 -18.90 -20.43
C LEU A 261 34.14 -18.27 -19.15
N LYS A 262 34.77 -18.56 -17.99
CA LYS A 262 34.39 -17.93 -16.72
C LYS A 262 34.66 -16.43 -16.75
N GLN A 263 35.83 -16.05 -17.29
CA GLN A 263 36.20 -14.64 -17.41
C GLN A 263 35.24 -13.88 -18.34
N GLN A 264 34.96 -14.44 -19.53
CA GLN A 264 33.98 -13.87 -20.46
C GLN A 264 32.57 -13.75 -19.87
N TYR A 265 32.15 -14.72 -19.05
CA TYR A 265 30.87 -14.65 -18.34
C TYR A 265 30.85 -13.53 -17.31
N CYS A 266 31.88 -13.44 -16.46
CA CYS A 266 31.97 -12.38 -15.45
C CYS A 266 32.02 -11.00 -16.10
N GLU A 267 32.79 -10.81 -17.18
CA GLU A 267 32.87 -9.55 -17.91
C GLU A 267 31.53 -9.14 -18.54
N ASN A 268 30.79 -10.08 -19.15
CA ASN A 268 29.47 -9.80 -19.70
C ASN A 268 28.43 -9.53 -18.59
N PHE A 269 28.51 -10.23 -17.46
CA PHE A 269 27.65 -9.99 -16.29
C PHE A 269 27.90 -8.60 -15.70
N LEU A 270 29.17 -8.23 -15.51
CA LEU A 270 29.57 -6.90 -15.04
C LEU A 270 29.14 -5.81 -16.02
N ALA A 271 29.26 -6.02 -17.32
CA ALA A 271 28.81 -5.06 -18.33
C ALA A 271 27.29 -4.80 -18.23
N LEU A 272 26.46 -5.83 -18.01
CA LEU A 272 25.03 -5.65 -17.77
C LEU A 272 24.75 -4.90 -16.47
N CYS A 273 25.46 -5.23 -15.39
CA CYS A 273 25.33 -4.55 -14.10
C CYS A 273 25.71 -3.07 -14.21
N HIS A 274 26.79 -2.73 -14.90
CA HIS A 274 27.20 -1.34 -15.14
C HIS A 274 26.19 -0.56 -15.98
N LEU A 275 25.62 -1.18 -17.03
CA LEU A 275 24.55 -0.56 -17.81
C LEU A 275 23.30 -0.30 -16.95
N GLN A 276 22.97 -1.22 -16.04
CA GLN A 276 21.86 -1.05 -15.10
C GLN A 276 22.13 0.05 -14.09
N GLU A 277 23.33 0.09 -13.49
CA GLU A 277 23.76 1.16 -12.59
C GLU A 277 23.65 2.53 -13.26
N LEU A 278 24.10 2.64 -14.52
CA LEU A 278 23.99 3.87 -15.28
C LEU A 278 22.54 4.29 -15.52
N GLN A 279 21.67 3.35 -15.88
CA GLN A 279 20.24 3.63 -16.04
C GLN A 279 19.60 4.05 -14.71
N TRP A 280 20.03 3.47 -13.59
CA TRP A 280 19.59 3.83 -12.24
C TRP A 280 19.99 5.27 -11.88
N ARG A 281 21.27 5.64 -12.07
CA ARG A 281 21.79 6.99 -11.77
C ARG A 281 21.06 8.06 -12.57
N ARG A 282 20.86 7.79 -13.86
CA ARG A 282 20.16 8.67 -14.80
C ARG A 282 18.69 8.88 -14.43
N LYS A 283 17.96 7.81 -14.12
CA LYS A 283 16.56 7.92 -13.64
C LYS A 283 16.46 8.67 -12.31
N SER A 284 17.43 8.47 -11.42
CA SER A 284 17.51 9.17 -10.13
C SER A 284 17.71 10.68 -10.31
N ARG A 285 18.43 11.10 -11.36
CA ARG A 285 18.58 12.52 -11.75
C ARG A 285 17.33 13.07 -12.44
N GLN A 286 16.66 12.29 -13.29
CA GLN A 286 15.52 12.75 -14.10
C GLN A 286 14.19 12.79 -13.35
N LEU A 287 14.03 12.02 -12.29
CA LEU A 287 12.75 11.85 -11.58
C LEU A 287 12.80 12.46 -10.18
N GLU A 288 11.80 13.26 -9.85
CA GLU A 288 11.58 13.83 -8.52
C GLU A 288 10.39 13.14 -7.80
N GLY A 289 10.44 13.08 -6.46
CA GLY A 289 9.34 12.58 -5.63
C GLY A 289 9.13 11.05 -5.64
N SER A 290 7.87 10.60 -5.48
CA SER A 290 7.50 9.18 -5.34
C SER A 290 7.75 8.33 -6.59
N ILE A 291 7.76 8.95 -7.77
CA ILE A 291 8.09 8.30 -9.06
C ILE A 291 9.54 7.76 -9.02
N ARG A 292 10.42 8.42 -8.25
CA ARG A 292 11.79 7.98 -8.02
C ARG A 292 11.82 6.60 -7.34
N LYS A 293 11.05 6.36 -6.26
CA LYS A 293 11.07 5.07 -5.56
C LYS A 293 10.60 3.91 -6.45
N LEU A 294 9.49 4.09 -7.17
CA LEU A 294 8.93 3.08 -8.07
C LEU A 294 9.84 2.81 -9.29
N ALA A 295 10.42 3.86 -9.89
CA ALA A 295 11.27 3.71 -11.06
C ALA A 295 12.66 3.12 -10.77
N LEU A 296 13.12 3.18 -9.51
CA LEU A 296 14.39 2.62 -9.05
C LEU A 296 14.30 1.12 -8.68
N GLN A 297 13.10 0.57 -8.48
CA GLN A 297 12.91 -0.83 -8.07
C GLN A 297 12.86 -1.83 -9.25
N GLN A 298 13.66 -1.62 -10.31
CA GLN A 298 13.72 -2.58 -11.41
C GLN A 298 14.47 -3.86 -11.00
N PRO A 299 14.03 -5.04 -11.43
CA PRO A 299 14.75 -6.28 -11.19
C PRO A 299 16.14 -6.27 -11.83
N LEU A 300 17.08 -7.05 -11.29
CA LEU A 300 18.43 -7.16 -11.84
C LEU A 300 18.41 -7.87 -13.20
N TRP A 301 18.76 -7.17 -14.28
CA TRP A 301 18.63 -7.70 -15.65
C TRP A 301 19.43 -8.99 -15.83
N ALA A 302 20.63 -9.06 -15.25
CA ALA A 302 21.45 -10.25 -15.36
C ALA A 302 20.80 -11.50 -14.72
N ILE A 303 20.04 -11.31 -13.64
CA ILE A 303 19.28 -12.39 -12.99
C ILE A 303 18.00 -12.71 -13.77
N GLU A 304 17.30 -11.72 -14.30
CA GLU A 304 16.15 -11.96 -15.19
C GLU A 304 16.54 -12.83 -16.38
N GLU A 305 17.71 -12.59 -16.96
CA GLU A 305 18.22 -13.37 -18.09
C GLU A 305 18.61 -14.80 -17.71
N LEU A 306 18.92 -15.07 -16.44
CA LEU A 306 19.10 -16.43 -15.92
C LEU A 306 17.76 -17.14 -15.69
N VAL A 307 16.74 -16.42 -15.19
CA VAL A 307 15.44 -17.01 -14.84
C VAL A 307 14.56 -17.25 -16.07
N ASN A 308 14.58 -16.36 -17.06
CA ASN A 308 13.72 -16.44 -18.24
C ASN A 308 13.79 -17.80 -18.98
N PRO A 309 14.97 -18.35 -19.29
CA PRO A 309 15.06 -19.67 -19.92
C PRO A 309 14.53 -20.80 -19.05
N ILE A 310 14.74 -20.73 -17.72
CA ILE A 310 14.21 -21.71 -16.76
C ILE A 310 12.68 -21.64 -16.72
N SER A 311 12.11 -20.43 -16.69
CA SER A 311 10.67 -20.21 -16.71
C SER A 311 10.04 -20.88 -17.93
N ILE A 312 10.60 -20.65 -19.13
CA ILE A 312 10.12 -21.26 -20.39
C ILE A 312 10.23 -22.80 -20.35
N ALA A 313 11.31 -23.33 -19.79
CA ALA A 313 11.47 -24.77 -19.63
C ALA A 313 10.43 -25.35 -18.65
N CYS A 314 10.16 -24.67 -17.53
CA CYS A 314 9.18 -25.07 -16.52
C CYS A 314 7.75 -25.02 -17.06
N GLN A 315 7.41 -24.02 -17.88
CA GLN A 315 6.07 -23.87 -18.48
C GLN A 315 5.62 -25.13 -19.27
N ARG A 316 6.56 -25.85 -19.89
CA ARG A 316 6.26 -27.12 -20.60
C ARG A 316 5.81 -28.25 -19.66
N HIS A 317 6.23 -28.20 -18.41
CA HIS A 317 5.80 -29.11 -17.35
C HIS A 317 4.53 -28.60 -16.68
N PHE A 318 4.44 -27.29 -16.42
CA PHE A 318 3.28 -26.68 -15.78
C PHE A 318 1.99 -26.89 -16.57
N SER A 319 2.03 -26.83 -17.91
CA SER A 319 0.87 -27.10 -18.76
C SER A 319 0.31 -28.53 -18.59
N LYS A 320 1.09 -29.48 -18.08
CA LYS A 320 0.63 -30.85 -17.76
C LYS A 320 0.10 -30.99 -16.34
N TRP A 321 0.32 -29.99 -15.48
CA TRP A 321 0.01 -30.00 -14.05
C TRP A 321 -1.00 -28.92 -13.66
N ILE A 322 -1.79 -28.42 -14.62
CA ILE A 322 -2.82 -27.40 -14.36
C ILE A 322 -3.77 -27.86 -13.24
N ASP A 323 -4.14 -29.15 -13.24
CA ASP A 323 -5.00 -29.75 -12.22
C ASP A 323 -4.28 -30.06 -10.88
N LYS A 324 -2.96 -29.87 -10.82
CA LYS A 324 -2.09 -30.23 -9.67
C LYS A 324 -1.08 -29.13 -9.38
N PRO A 325 -1.54 -27.96 -8.89
CA PRO A 325 -0.67 -26.82 -8.62
C PRO A 325 0.43 -27.13 -7.59
N GLU A 326 0.28 -28.15 -6.75
CA GLU A 326 1.30 -28.56 -5.76
C GLU A 326 2.64 -28.89 -6.42
N PHE A 327 2.60 -29.53 -7.59
CA PHE A 327 3.83 -29.86 -8.34
C PHE A 327 4.50 -28.64 -8.95
N ILE A 328 3.71 -27.62 -9.30
CA ILE A 328 4.20 -26.34 -9.82
C ILE A 328 4.97 -25.61 -8.71
N PHE A 329 4.34 -25.42 -7.54
CA PHE A 329 4.99 -24.79 -6.38
C PHE A 329 6.23 -25.58 -5.93
N ALA A 330 6.13 -26.91 -5.85
CA ALA A 330 7.26 -27.75 -5.43
C ALA A 330 8.45 -27.65 -6.40
N LEU A 331 8.20 -27.61 -7.72
CA LEU A 331 9.26 -27.46 -8.71
C LEU A 331 9.94 -26.09 -8.61
N VAL A 332 9.16 -25.01 -8.53
CA VAL A 332 9.69 -23.64 -8.41
C VAL A 332 10.50 -23.50 -7.12
N TYR A 333 9.97 -23.98 -5.99
CA TYR A 333 10.68 -23.94 -4.72
C TYR A 333 12.01 -24.71 -4.79
N LYS A 334 11.98 -25.92 -5.35
CA LYS A 334 13.18 -26.75 -5.51
C LYS A 334 14.26 -26.05 -6.33
N ILE A 335 13.90 -25.53 -7.51
CA ILE A 335 14.85 -24.81 -8.37
C ILE A 335 15.39 -23.59 -7.64
N THR A 336 14.51 -22.81 -7.01
CA THR A 336 14.92 -21.61 -6.27
C THR A 336 15.96 -21.97 -5.21
N ARG A 337 15.64 -22.92 -4.34
CA ARG A 337 16.53 -23.39 -3.26
C ARG A 337 17.85 -23.96 -3.79
N ASP A 338 17.81 -24.81 -4.82
CA ASP A 338 18.99 -25.53 -5.31
C ASP A 338 20.03 -24.57 -5.94
N TYR A 339 19.60 -23.42 -6.49
CA TYR A 339 20.48 -22.43 -7.11
C TYR A 339 20.78 -21.20 -6.24
N VAL A 340 20.06 -20.95 -5.14
CA VAL A 340 20.27 -19.77 -4.26
C VAL A 340 21.73 -19.63 -3.82
N ASN A 341 22.36 -20.70 -3.33
CA ASN A 341 23.76 -20.66 -2.88
C ASN A 341 24.73 -20.27 -4.00
N THR A 342 24.40 -20.60 -5.26
CA THR A 342 25.22 -20.19 -6.41
C THR A 342 25.17 -18.69 -6.61
N MET A 343 23.99 -18.09 -6.45
CA MET A 343 23.81 -16.64 -6.59
C MET A 343 24.61 -15.90 -5.53
N ASP A 344 24.66 -16.44 -4.31
CA ASP A 344 25.45 -15.89 -3.20
C ASP A 344 26.96 -16.00 -3.42
N GLU A 345 27.45 -17.18 -3.77
CA GLU A 345 28.90 -17.43 -3.84
C GLU A 345 29.55 -16.87 -5.11
N LEU A 346 28.83 -16.88 -6.24
CA LEU A 346 29.40 -16.55 -7.55
C LEU A 346 28.99 -15.17 -8.04
N LEU A 347 27.74 -14.76 -7.87
CA LEU A 347 27.21 -13.53 -8.46
C LEU A 347 27.22 -12.33 -7.51
N GLN A 348 26.97 -12.53 -6.20
CA GLN A 348 27.00 -11.44 -5.22
C GLN A 348 28.33 -10.65 -5.26
N PRO A 349 29.52 -11.29 -5.31
CA PRO A 349 30.79 -10.55 -5.37
C PRO A 349 30.91 -9.65 -6.61
N LEU A 350 30.34 -10.07 -7.75
CA LEU A 350 30.35 -9.28 -8.99
C LEU A 350 29.43 -8.06 -8.88
N VAL A 351 28.28 -8.20 -8.22
CA VAL A 351 27.36 -7.06 -7.98
C VAL A 351 27.97 -6.07 -6.99
N ASP A 352 28.66 -6.57 -5.96
CA ASP A 352 29.36 -5.75 -4.97
C ASP A 352 30.51 -4.95 -5.63
N GLU A 353 31.21 -5.52 -6.62
CA GLU A 353 32.24 -4.82 -7.41
C GLU A 353 31.67 -3.59 -8.14
N VAL A 354 30.46 -3.72 -8.68
CA VAL A 354 29.77 -2.64 -9.40
C VAL A 354 29.15 -1.60 -8.46
N ARG A 355 29.13 -1.85 -7.14
CA ARG A 355 28.55 -0.95 -6.11
C ARG A 355 27.07 -0.64 -6.34
N LEU A 356 26.30 -1.61 -6.82
CA LEU A 356 24.84 -1.53 -6.88
C LEU A 356 24.25 -1.64 -5.46
N VAL A 357 24.23 -0.51 -4.74
CA VAL A 357 23.74 -0.45 -3.36
C VAL A 357 22.26 -0.78 -3.30
N GLY A 358 21.89 -1.78 -2.49
CA GLY A 358 20.51 -2.20 -2.26
C GLY A 358 20.05 -3.43 -3.05
N TYR A 359 20.93 -4.04 -3.86
CA TYR A 359 20.62 -5.29 -4.55
C TYR A 359 21.28 -6.49 -3.86
N SER A 360 20.48 -7.49 -3.51
CA SER A 360 20.97 -8.82 -3.13
C SER A 360 20.68 -9.80 -4.25
N CYS A 361 21.69 -10.50 -4.75
CA CYS A 361 21.54 -11.54 -5.76
C CYS A 361 20.58 -12.64 -5.30
N ARG A 362 20.57 -12.96 -4.00
CA ARG A 362 19.62 -13.91 -3.42
C ARG A 362 18.18 -13.42 -3.52
N GLU A 363 17.92 -12.21 -3.06
CA GLU A 363 16.56 -11.64 -3.07
C GLU A 363 16.04 -11.44 -4.49
N GLU A 364 16.89 -10.96 -5.40
CA GLU A 364 16.54 -10.78 -6.81
C GLU A 364 16.31 -12.11 -7.51
N TRP A 365 17.12 -13.14 -7.23
CA TRP A 365 16.88 -14.49 -7.75
C TRP A 365 15.54 -15.06 -7.28
N ILE A 366 15.29 -14.98 -5.98
CA ILE A 366 14.03 -15.43 -5.38
C ILE A 366 12.87 -14.65 -5.98
N SER A 367 12.94 -13.31 -6.01
CA SER A 367 11.90 -12.44 -6.55
C SER A 367 11.64 -12.74 -8.03
N ALA A 368 12.66 -12.95 -8.86
CA ALA A 368 12.51 -13.28 -10.27
C ALA A 368 11.83 -14.65 -10.45
N MET A 369 12.19 -15.66 -9.66
CA MET A 369 11.54 -16.97 -9.68
C MET A 369 10.07 -16.90 -9.24
N VAL A 370 9.77 -16.15 -8.18
CA VAL A 370 8.40 -15.90 -7.69
C VAL A 370 7.59 -15.13 -8.73
N THR A 371 8.14 -14.08 -9.33
CA THR A 371 7.51 -13.28 -10.39
C THR A 371 7.17 -14.14 -11.60
N SER A 372 8.07 -15.05 -12.00
CA SER A 372 7.82 -16.03 -13.07
C SER A 372 6.64 -16.95 -12.72
N LEU A 373 6.57 -17.43 -11.48
CA LEU A 373 5.46 -18.26 -11.01
C LEU A 373 4.14 -17.47 -11.01
N VAL A 374 4.12 -16.28 -10.42
CA VAL A 374 2.96 -15.38 -10.38
C VAL A 374 2.46 -15.07 -11.79
N THR A 375 3.37 -14.78 -12.71
CA THR A 375 3.03 -14.53 -14.12
C THR A 375 2.35 -15.75 -14.76
N TYR A 376 2.78 -16.97 -14.42
CA TYR A 376 2.13 -18.19 -14.90
C TYR A 376 0.76 -18.39 -14.27
N LEU A 377 0.65 -18.25 -12.94
CA LEU A 377 -0.63 -18.35 -12.22
C LEU A 377 -1.68 -17.39 -12.79
N ALA A 378 -1.28 -16.13 -13.02
CA ALA A 378 -2.15 -15.09 -13.56
C ALA A 378 -2.59 -15.35 -15.01
N LYS A 379 -1.76 -16.01 -15.81
CA LYS A 379 -2.07 -16.28 -17.23
C LYS A 379 -2.90 -17.55 -17.43
N GLU A 380 -2.63 -18.60 -16.66
CA GLU A 380 -3.11 -19.94 -16.97
C GLU A 380 -3.99 -20.55 -15.88
N ILE A 381 -3.75 -20.28 -14.58
CA ILE A 381 -4.50 -20.95 -13.49
C ILE A 381 -5.70 -20.11 -13.05
N PHE A 382 -5.49 -18.86 -12.65
CA PHE A 382 -6.58 -17.99 -12.17
C PHE A 382 -7.69 -17.79 -13.21
N PRO A 383 -7.41 -17.53 -14.50
CA PRO A 383 -8.46 -17.39 -15.50
C PRO A 383 -9.34 -18.64 -15.65
N ASN A 384 -8.78 -19.84 -15.50
CA ASN A 384 -9.55 -21.09 -15.56
C ASN A 384 -10.51 -21.19 -14.37
N TYR A 385 -10.05 -20.87 -13.16
CA TYR A 385 -10.92 -20.90 -11.99
C TYR A 385 -12.00 -19.80 -12.03
N VAL A 386 -11.68 -18.61 -12.55
CA VAL A 386 -12.69 -17.56 -12.75
C VAL A 386 -13.73 -18.01 -13.77
N ALA A 387 -13.34 -18.61 -14.89
CA ALA A 387 -14.27 -19.13 -15.88
C ALA A 387 -15.17 -20.26 -15.32
N GLU A 388 -14.63 -21.12 -14.46
CA GLU A 388 -15.41 -22.16 -13.76
C GLU A 388 -16.37 -21.58 -12.72
N LEU A 389 -16.03 -20.44 -12.10
CA LEU A 389 -16.92 -19.73 -11.17
C LEU A 389 -18.07 -19.00 -11.89
N ASP A 390 -17.80 -18.43 -13.06
CA ASP A 390 -18.77 -17.70 -13.89
C ASP A 390 -19.72 -18.63 -14.69
N GLY A 391 -19.39 -19.93 -14.77
CA GLY A 391 -20.22 -20.92 -15.46
C GLY A 391 -21.63 -21.08 -14.86
N GLU A 392 -22.62 -21.36 -15.72
CA GLU A 392 -24.01 -21.60 -15.31
C GLU A 392 -24.10 -22.74 -14.29
N SER A 393 -24.72 -22.43 -13.15
CA SER A 393 -24.79 -23.24 -11.93
C SER A 393 -25.40 -24.63 -12.13
N VAL A 394 -24.59 -25.62 -12.49
CA VAL A 394 -24.84 -26.99 -12.03
C VAL A 394 -24.24 -27.05 -10.62
N SER A 395 -25.10 -27.24 -9.62
CA SER A 395 -24.89 -26.97 -8.18
C SER A 395 -23.71 -27.68 -7.48
N GLY A 396 -22.80 -28.34 -8.20
CA GLY A 396 -21.56 -28.94 -7.69
C GLY A 396 -20.26 -28.37 -8.30
N GLU A 397 -20.31 -27.74 -9.46
CA GLU A 397 -19.09 -27.27 -10.16
C GLU A 397 -18.55 -25.98 -9.53
N GLN A 398 -19.43 -25.03 -9.20
CA GLN A 398 -19.05 -23.79 -8.50
C GLN A 398 -18.48 -24.07 -7.11
N SER A 399 -19.01 -25.04 -6.36
CA SER A 399 -18.44 -25.44 -5.07
C SER A 399 -17.04 -26.05 -5.20
N LYS A 400 -16.80 -26.82 -6.28
CA LYS A 400 -15.49 -27.39 -6.56
C LYS A 400 -14.47 -26.29 -6.90
N ALA A 401 -14.86 -25.32 -7.74
CA ALA A 401 -14.01 -24.19 -8.08
C ALA A 401 -13.64 -23.34 -6.85
N ARG A 402 -14.60 -23.09 -5.94
CA ARG A 402 -14.34 -22.41 -4.66
C ARG A 402 -13.33 -23.16 -3.77
N VAL A 403 -13.47 -24.48 -3.66
CA VAL A 403 -12.53 -25.32 -2.89
C VAL A 403 -11.14 -25.33 -3.54
N SER A 404 -11.06 -25.46 -4.87
CA SER A 404 -9.80 -25.39 -5.61
C SER A 404 -9.11 -24.03 -5.44
N TRP A 405 -9.87 -22.94 -5.42
CA TRP A 405 -9.34 -21.59 -5.17
C TRP A 405 -8.75 -21.47 -3.76
N LEU A 406 -9.48 -21.88 -2.73
CA LEU A 406 -8.99 -21.84 -1.34
C LEU A 406 -7.74 -22.70 -1.16
N HIS A 407 -7.72 -23.89 -1.78
CA HIS A 407 -6.54 -24.77 -1.81
C HIS A 407 -5.35 -24.14 -2.53
N LEU A 408 -5.56 -23.45 -3.66
CA LEU A 408 -4.50 -22.70 -4.33
C LEU A 408 -3.91 -21.63 -3.40
N VAL A 409 -4.76 -20.87 -2.71
CA VAL A 409 -4.30 -19.86 -1.74
C VAL A 409 -3.53 -20.52 -0.59
N ASP A 410 -3.95 -21.69 -0.10
CA ASP A 410 -3.20 -22.43 0.93
C ASP A 410 -1.79 -22.81 0.46
N LEU A 411 -1.67 -23.27 -0.80
CA LEU A 411 -0.38 -23.58 -1.41
C LEU A 411 0.48 -22.32 -1.57
N MET A 412 -0.11 -21.19 -1.96
CA MET A 412 0.58 -19.90 -2.06
C MET A 412 1.12 -19.45 -0.69
N ILE A 413 0.29 -19.50 0.35
CA ILE A 413 0.70 -19.14 1.72
C ILE A 413 1.81 -20.07 2.22
N ALA A 414 1.68 -21.37 1.99
CA ALA A 414 2.70 -22.35 2.39
C ALA A 414 4.02 -22.14 1.65
N PHE A 415 3.95 -21.86 0.35
CA PHE A 415 5.11 -21.56 -0.48
C PHE A 415 5.80 -20.27 -0.03
N ASP A 416 5.05 -19.19 0.19
CA ASP A 416 5.59 -17.90 0.64
C ASP A 416 6.31 -18.04 1.99
N LYS A 417 5.76 -18.81 2.93
CA LYS A 417 6.44 -19.12 4.21
C LYS A 417 7.77 -19.85 4.01
N GLN A 418 7.82 -20.80 3.07
CA GLN A 418 9.07 -21.50 2.75
C GLN A 418 10.10 -20.58 2.09
N ILE A 419 9.65 -19.70 1.17
CA ILE A 419 10.50 -18.71 0.53
C ILE A 419 11.04 -17.69 1.55
N GLN A 420 10.20 -17.20 2.45
CA GLN A 420 10.60 -16.28 3.51
C GLN A 420 11.68 -16.91 4.41
N SER A 421 11.55 -18.20 4.73
CA SER A 421 12.60 -18.95 5.44
C SER A 421 13.93 -18.89 4.68
N LEU A 422 13.93 -19.13 3.36
CA LEU A 422 15.15 -19.06 2.53
C LEU A 422 15.82 -17.68 2.55
N VAL A 423 15.04 -16.60 2.59
CA VAL A 423 15.56 -15.23 2.69
C VAL A 423 16.17 -14.98 4.07
N THR A 424 15.50 -15.38 5.16
CA THR A 424 15.96 -15.13 6.53
C THR A 424 17.26 -15.85 6.91
N HIS A 425 17.59 -16.98 6.27
CA HIS A 425 18.86 -17.69 6.48
C HIS A 425 20.11 -16.90 6.04
N SER A 426 19.93 -15.77 5.36
CA SER A 426 21.01 -14.88 4.89
C SER A 426 21.67 -14.03 6.00
N GLY A 427 21.10 -13.98 7.21
CA GLY A 427 21.57 -13.08 8.27
C GLY A 427 21.21 -11.61 8.05
N ILE A 428 20.58 -11.28 6.91
CA ILE A 428 19.94 -9.99 6.68
C ILE A 428 18.60 -10.08 7.41
N SER A 429 18.56 -9.51 8.61
CA SER A 429 17.28 -9.26 9.25
C SER A 429 16.52 -8.30 8.35
N LEU A 430 15.39 -8.73 7.79
CA LEU A 430 14.33 -7.90 7.19
C LEU A 430 13.72 -7.00 8.29
N SER A 431 14.57 -6.33 9.07
CA SER A 431 14.25 -5.57 10.28
C SER A 431 13.60 -4.22 9.98
N LEU A 432 13.34 -3.95 8.70
CA LEU A 432 12.46 -2.89 8.28
C LEU A 432 11.55 -3.49 7.20
N GLN A 433 10.30 -3.78 7.57
CA GLN A 433 9.20 -4.09 6.67
C GLN A 433 9.01 -2.91 5.70
N ASP A 434 9.82 -2.82 4.66
CA ASP A 434 9.46 -2.03 3.50
C ASP A 434 8.51 -2.93 2.70
N ASP A 435 7.21 -2.61 2.72
CA ASP A 435 6.13 -3.36 2.05
C ASP A 435 6.48 -3.72 0.59
N GLY A 436 7.34 -2.91 -0.05
CA GLY A 436 7.86 -3.17 -1.40
C GLY A 436 8.76 -4.40 -1.53
N SER A 437 9.53 -4.79 -0.51
CA SER A 437 10.38 -5.99 -0.55
C SER A 437 9.58 -7.28 -0.32
N LEU A 438 8.58 -7.23 0.56
CA LEU A 438 7.65 -8.33 0.81
C LEU A 438 6.75 -8.61 -0.40
N GLN A 439 6.30 -7.56 -1.10
CA GLN A 439 5.52 -7.71 -2.32
C GLN A 439 6.29 -8.46 -3.42
N LYS A 440 7.59 -8.21 -3.57
CA LYS A 440 8.44 -8.84 -4.60
C LYS A 440 8.67 -10.33 -4.43
N ILE A 441 8.54 -10.83 -3.20
CA ILE A 441 8.92 -12.19 -2.81
C ILE A 441 7.68 -13.04 -2.51
N SER A 442 6.51 -12.42 -2.40
CA SER A 442 5.23 -13.10 -2.16
C SER A 442 4.53 -13.48 -3.47
N SER A 443 4.04 -14.73 -3.55
CA SER A 443 3.16 -15.18 -4.62
C SER A 443 1.76 -14.53 -4.56
N LEU A 444 1.33 -14.07 -3.38
CA LEU A 444 0.07 -13.35 -3.19
C LEU A 444 0.08 -11.93 -3.81
N SER A 445 1.25 -11.47 -4.30
CA SER A 445 1.36 -10.23 -5.10
C SER A 445 0.50 -10.23 -6.36
N VAL A 446 0.08 -11.40 -6.84
CA VAL A 446 -0.90 -11.54 -7.94
C VAL A 446 -2.19 -10.74 -7.68
N PHE A 447 -2.59 -10.64 -6.41
CA PHE A 447 -3.77 -9.90 -5.99
C PHE A 447 -3.54 -8.39 -5.93
N CYS A 448 -2.28 -7.93 -5.90
CA CYS A 448 -1.95 -6.51 -6.06
C CYS A 448 -2.19 -6.06 -7.50
N ASP A 449 -1.81 -6.90 -8.48
CA ASP A 449 -1.99 -6.60 -9.91
C ASP A 449 -3.45 -6.74 -10.35
N ARG A 450 -4.21 -7.63 -9.70
CA ARG A 450 -5.61 -7.96 -9.99
C ARG A 450 -6.50 -7.83 -8.75
N PRO A 451 -6.98 -6.61 -8.43
CA PRO A 451 -7.84 -6.40 -7.27
C PRO A 451 -9.22 -7.06 -7.42
N ASP A 452 -9.65 -7.36 -8.65
CA ASP A 452 -10.87 -8.12 -8.93
C ASP A 452 -10.79 -9.55 -8.39
N TRP A 453 -9.65 -10.22 -8.55
CA TRP A 453 -9.44 -11.57 -8.01
C TRP A 453 -9.32 -11.58 -6.49
N PHE A 454 -8.79 -10.50 -5.93
CA PHE A 454 -8.75 -10.31 -4.49
C PHE A 454 -10.16 -10.22 -3.88
N ASP A 455 -11.05 -9.46 -4.52
CA ASP A 455 -12.45 -9.35 -4.09
C ASP A 455 -13.18 -10.69 -4.17
N ILE A 456 -12.96 -11.46 -5.25
CA ILE A 456 -13.49 -12.83 -5.40
C ILE A 456 -12.99 -13.73 -4.26
N TRP A 457 -11.69 -13.71 -3.95
CA TRP A 457 -11.15 -14.51 -2.86
C TRP A 457 -11.80 -14.15 -1.51
N ALA A 458 -11.87 -12.86 -1.19
CA ALA A 458 -12.49 -12.41 0.06
C ALA A 458 -13.96 -12.81 0.16
N GLU A 459 -14.70 -12.78 -0.95
CA GLU A 459 -16.08 -13.26 -1.00
C GLU A 459 -16.17 -14.78 -0.78
N ILE A 460 -15.30 -15.58 -1.41
CA ILE A 460 -15.25 -17.03 -1.23
C ILE A 460 -14.93 -17.36 0.24
N GLU A 461 -13.93 -16.71 0.83
CA GLU A 461 -13.53 -16.91 2.23
C GLU A 461 -14.66 -16.58 3.20
N ARG A 462 -15.34 -15.46 2.97
CA ARG A 462 -16.52 -15.04 3.72
C ARG A 462 -17.62 -16.09 3.63
N ASN A 463 -17.99 -16.51 2.42
CA ASN A 463 -19.08 -17.44 2.19
C ASN A 463 -18.80 -18.82 2.79
N ASP A 464 -17.59 -19.37 2.61
CA ASP A 464 -17.17 -20.64 3.20
C ASP A 464 -17.20 -20.59 4.74
N THR A 465 -16.70 -19.50 5.33
CA THR A 465 -16.74 -19.34 6.79
C THR A 465 -18.16 -19.24 7.32
N LEU A 466 -19.03 -18.49 6.63
CA LEU A 466 -20.45 -18.37 7.00
C LEU A 466 -21.19 -19.70 6.86
N GLU A 467 -20.92 -20.49 5.82
CA GLU A 467 -21.50 -21.84 5.64
C GLU A 467 -21.07 -22.78 6.77
N LYS A 468 -19.81 -22.75 7.18
CA LYS A 468 -19.29 -23.53 8.32
C LYS A 468 -19.87 -23.09 9.67
N LEU A 469 -20.30 -21.84 9.80
CA LEU A 469 -20.92 -21.31 11.02
C LEU A 469 -22.41 -21.62 11.15
N LYS A 470 -23.14 -21.82 10.05
CA LYS A 470 -24.59 -22.14 10.06
C LYS A 470 -24.96 -23.29 11.02
N PRO A 471 -24.37 -24.51 10.90
CA PRO A 471 -24.77 -25.62 11.77
C PRO A 471 -24.45 -25.37 13.25
N GLU A 472 -23.41 -24.59 13.53
CA GLU A 472 -23.00 -24.24 14.90
C GLU A 472 -23.95 -23.22 15.55
N VAL A 473 -24.54 -22.35 14.74
CA VAL A 473 -25.57 -21.38 15.17
C VAL A 473 -26.93 -22.06 15.35
N ASP A 474 -27.26 -23.03 14.49
CA ASP A 474 -28.55 -23.73 14.53
C ASP A 474 -28.65 -24.71 15.72
N ASP A 475 -27.51 -25.17 16.28
CA ASP A 475 -27.50 -26.01 17.47
C ASP A 475 -27.73 -25.20 18.77
N GLU A 476 -28.93 -25.31 19.33
CA GLU A 476 -29.32 -24.70 20.62
C GLU A 476 -28.41 -25.08 21.81
N ARG A 477 -27.71 -26.22 21.74
CA ARG A 477 -26.77 -26.63 22.79
C ARG A 477 -25.57 -25.68 22.87
N ASN A 478 -25.14 -25.12 21.75
CA ASN A 478 -24.02 -24.19 21.69
C ASN A 478 -24.35 -22.84 22.35
N TRP A 479 -25.64 -22.48 22.42
CA TRP A 479 -26.14 -21.24 23.04
C TRP A 479 -26.37 -21.35 24.55
N THR A 480 -26.42 -22.56 25.08
CA THR A 480 -26.71 -22.83 26.50
C THR A 480 -25.51 -23.37 27.25
N ARG A 481 -24.60 -24.07 26.57
CA ARG A 481 -23.33 -24.52 27.13
C ARG A 481 -22.42 -23.34 27.44
N LYS A 482 -22.25 -23.04 28.73
CA LYS A 482 -21.31 -22.02 29.22
C LYS A 482 -19.87 -22.51 28.98
N ILE A 483 -18.99 -21.59 28.59
CA ILE A 483 -17.56 -21.84 28.47
C ILE A 483 -16.98 -21.95 29.89
N GLU A 484 -16.46 -23.12 30.26
CA GLU A 484 -15.63 -23.26 31.45
C GLU A 484 -14.26 -22.63 31.17
N GLY A 485 -13.79 -21.78 32.09
CA GLY A 485 -12.76 -20.76 31.88
C GLY A 485 -11.57 -21.19 31.00
N ALA A 486 -11.49 -20.60 29.81
CA ALA A 486 -10.32 -20.65 28.96
C ALA A 486 -9.40 -19.46 29.30
N LEU A 487 -8.39 -19.73 30.14
CA LEU A 487 -6.98 -19.28 30.16
C LEU A 487 -6.53 -17.91 29.56
N LEU A 488 -7.42 -16.96 29.28
CA LEU A 488 -7.06 -15.59 28.95
C LEU A 488 -7.30 -14.70 30.18
N SER A 489 -6.27 -13.92 30.46
CA SER A 489 -6.02 -13.12 31.66
C SER A 489 -7.22 -12.39 32.26
N GLY A 490 -7.35 -12.48 33.59
CA GLY A 490 -7.97 -11.44 34.42
C GLY A 490 -9.44 -11.64 34.82
N PHE A 491 -9.66 -12.42 35.88
CA PHE A 491 -10.71 -12.24 36.89
C PHE A 491 -12.21 -12.13 36.55
N GLU A 492 -12.67 -12.26 35.30
CA GLU A 492 -14.12 -12.23 35.01
C GLU A 492 -14.61 -13.52 34.35
N SER A 493 -15.50 -14.24 35.04
CA SER A 493 -16.29 -15.30 34.41
C SER A 493 -17.32 -14.65 33.48
N TYR A 494 -16.94 -14.45 32.21
CA TYR A 494 -17.83 -13.84 31.20
C TYR A 494 -19.14 -14.62 30.98
N LYS A 495 -19.25 -15.86 31.49
CA LYS A 495 -20.42 -16.75 31.34
C LYS A 495 -20.94 -16.83 29.89
N SER A 496 -20.03 -16.72 28.93
CA SER A 496 -20.37 -16.70 27.50
C SER A 496 -20.73 -18.10 27.01
N PRO A 497 -21.68 -18.22 26.06
CA PRO A 497 -21.99 -19.48 25.39
C PRO A 497 -20.86 -19.94 24.47
N ALA A 498 -20.79 -21.26 24.23
CA ALA A 498 -19.78 -21.91 23.38
C ALA A 498 -19.78 -21.41 21.92
N VAL A 499 -20.94 -20.97 21.39
CA VAL A 499 -21.02 -20.39 20.04
C VAL A 499 -20.05 -19.21 19.87
N SER A 500 -19.85 -18.39 20.90
CA SER A 500 -18.94 -17.24 20.84
C SER A 500 -17.49 -17.67 20.58
N THR A 501 -17.04 -18.78 21.19
CA THR A 501 -15.70 -19.31 20.92
C THR A 501 -15.55 -19.82 19.49
N THR A 502 -16.59 -20.43 18.93
CA THR A 502 -16.57 -20.86 17.52
C THR A 502 -16.44 -19.67 16.57
N PHE A 503 -17.17 -18.58 16.81
CA PHE A 503 -17.03 -17.35 16.01
C PHE A 503 -15.64 -16.74 16.14
N VAL A 504 -15.09 -16.63 17.35
CA VAL A 504 -13.72 -16.12 17.57
C VAL A 504 -12.69 -16.99 16.85
N GLN A 505 -12.79 -18.31 16.97
CA GLN A 505 -11.88 -19.24 16.28
C GLN A 505 -11.95 -19.10 14.75
N ARG A 506 -13.15 -18.96 14.19
CA ARG A 506 -13.31 -18.75 12.74
C ARG A 506 -12.74 -17.40 12.29
N LEU A 507 -12.98 -16.34 13.06
CA LEU A 507 -12.42 -15.03 12.79
C LEU A 507 -10.89 -15.02 12.87
N LEU A 508 -10.30 -15.74 13.84
CA LEU A 508 -8.85 -15.94 13.94
C LEU A 508 -8.27 -16.63 12.71
N LEU A 509 -8.92 -17.66 12.17
CA LEU A 509 -8.47 -18.33 10.95
C LEU A 509 -8.42 -17.35 9.75
N VAL A 510 -9.41 -16.47 9.62
CA VAL A 510 -9.44 -15.43 8.57
C VAL A 510 -8.34 -14.39 8.80
N ILE A 511 -8.08 -13.99 10.04
CA ILE A 511 -6.99 -13.09 10.41
C ILE A 511 -5.62 -13.73 10.11
N ASP A 512 -5.44 -15.02 10.38
CA ASP A 512 -4.19 -15.73 10.08
C ASP A 512 -3.90 -15.79 8.59
N ARG A 513 -4.92 -15.95 7.75
CA ARG A 513 -4.79 -15.82 6.29
C ARG A 513 -4.47 -14.37 5.89
N CYS A 514 -5.15 -13.40 6.49
CA CYS A 514 -4.89 -11.98 6.25
C CYS A 514 -3.42 -11.60 6.51
N ARG A 515 -2.80 -12.10 7.59
CA ARG A 515 -1.39 -11.86 7.93
C ARG A 515 -0.40 -12.25 6.83
N SER A 516 -0.76 -13.20 5.97
CA SER A 516 0.09 -13.64 4.85
C SER A 516 0.14 -12.67 3.67
N LEU A 517 -0.82 -11.74 3.57
CA LEU A 517 -0.84 -10.75 2.49
C LEU A 517 0.38 -9.82 2.56
N PRO A 518 0.98 -9.43 1.42
CA PRO A 518 2.21 -8.65 1.42
C PRO A 518 2.01 -7.17 1.77
N ASN A 519 0.83 -6.60 1.48
CA ASN A 519 0.55 -5.17 1.62
C ASN A 519 -0.45 -4.89 2.75
N THR A 520 -0.13 -3.92 3.61
CA THR A 520 -0.94 -3.50 4.76
C THR A 520 -2.33 -2.97 4.35
N LEU A 521 -2.45 -2.26 3.22
CA LEU A 521 -3.73 -1.83 2.66
C LEU A 521 -4.62 -3.02 2.23
N MET A 522 -4.00 -4.09 1.71
CA MET A 522 -4.76 -5.28 1.34
C MET A 522 -5.20 -6.05 2.57
N ARG A 523 -4.33 -6.14 3.59
CA ARG A 523 -4.69 -6.74 4.89
C ARG A 523 -5.92 -6.05 5.49
N SER A 524 -5.91 -4.72 5.56
CA SER A 524 -7.03 -3.95 6.13
C SER A 524 -8.32 -4.11 5.31
N ARG A 525 -8.23 -4.04 3.97
CA ARG A 525 -9.39 -4.26 3.09
C ARG A 525 -9.95 -5.67 3.21
N PHE A 526 -9.09 -6.69 3.25
CA PHE A 526 -9.51 -8.09 3.41
C PHE A 526 -10.27 -8.28 4.72
N LEU A 527 -9.74 -7.73 5.82
CA LEU A 527 -10.34 -7.88 7.14
C LEU A 527 -11.69 -7.17 7.23
N LYS A 528 -11.86 -6.00 6.58
CA LYS A 528 -13.17 -5.33 6.48
C LYS A 528 -14.18 -6.16 5.70
N MET A 529 -13.79 -6.74 4.57
CA MET A 529 -14.70 -7.51 3.71
C MET A 529 -15.10 -8.85 4.34
N ALA A 530 -14.13 -9.63 4.84
CA ALA A 530 -14.38 -10.96 5.40
C ALA A 530 -14.60 -10.94 6.92
N GLY A 531 -13.71 -10.30 7.68
CA GLY A 531 -13.80 -10.25 9.15
C GLY A 531 -14.95 -9.39 9.67
N GLY A 532 -15.17 -8.21 9.07
CA GLY A 532 -16.28 -7.32 9.40
C GLY A 532 -17.64 -7.98 9.15
N SER A 533 -17.79 -8.75 8.07
CA SER A 533 -19.03 -9.46 7.77
C SER A 533 -19.29 -10.67 8.67
N ILE A 534 -18.25 -11.38 9.12
CA ILE A 534 -18.38 -12.42 10.17
C ILE A 534 -18.85 -11.80 11.48
N THR A 535 -18.28 -10.65 11.87
CA THR A 535 -18.66 -9.94 13.09
C THR A 535 -20.08 -9.39 13.00
N GLN A 536 -20.47 -8.85 11.85
CA GLN A 536 -21.85 -8.42 11.61
C GLN A 536 -22.82 -9.60 11.68
N ARG A 537 -22.48 -10.75 11.08
CA ARG A 537 -23.30 -11.96 11.19
C ARG A 537 -23.49 -12.41 12.64
N TYR A 538 -22.42 -12.36 13.44
CA TYR A 538 -22.49 -12.69 14.86
C TYR A 538 -23.50 -11.78 15.58
N LEU A 539 -23.41 -10.47 15.36
CA LEU A 539 -24.35 -9.49 15.91
C LEU A 539 -25.79 -9.75 15.45
N ASP A 540 -26.01 -10.05 14.16
CA ASP A 540 -27.34 -10.35 13.62
C ASP A 540 -27.95 -11.59 14.29
N CYS A 541 -27.13 -12.63 14.55
CA CYS A 541 -27.55 -13.83 15.27
C CYS A 541 -27.96 -13.50 16.72
N LEU A 542 -27.19 -12.66 17.42
CA LEU A 542 -27.53 -12.21 18.78
C LEU A 542 -28.85 -11.42 18.79
N LEU A 543 -29.01 -10.50 17.84
CA LEU A 543 -30.19 -9.66 17.71
C LEU A 543 -31.44 -10.48 17.43
N LEU A 544 -31.38 -11.40 16.46
CA LEU A 544 -32.50 -12.27 16.12
C LEU A 544 -32.99 -13.06 17.34
N ARG A 545 -32.07 -13.66 18.09
CA ARG A 545 -32.41 -14.45 19.29
C ARG A 545 -33.02 -13.60 20.40
N CYS A 546 -32.54 -12.38 20.58
CA CYS A 546 -33.12 -11.46 21.56
C CYS A 546 -34.51 -10.98 21.15
N GLN A 547 -34.74 -10.72 19.86
CA GLN A 547 -36.05 -10.34 19.32
C GLN A 547 -37.07 -11.49 19.44
N GLU A 548 -36.66 -12.74 19.23
CA GLU A 548 -37.51 -13.91 19.49
C GLU A 548 -37.95 -13.99 20.97
N ALA A 549 -37.05 -13.64 21.90
CA ALA A 549 -37.37 -13.55 23.32
C ALA A 549 -38.22 -12.32 23.70
N GLU A 550 -38.23 -11.26 22.86
CA GLU A 550 -39.04 -10.05 23.04
C GLU A 550 -40.52 -10.22 22.66
N GLY A 551 -40.88 -11.26 21.91
CA GLY A 551 -42.25 -11.53 21.48
C GLY A 551 -43.27 -11.55 22.63
N LEU A 552 -44.12 -10.51 22.68
CA LEU A 552 -45.29 -10.13 23.52
C LEU A 552 -45.42 -10.58 25.00
N THR A 553 -44.80 -11.67 25.46
CA THR A 553 -44.74 -12.10 26.87
C THR A 553 -43.49 -12.92 27.25
N ALA A 554 -42.63 -13.31 26.30
CA ALA A 554 -41.55 -14.29 26.56
C ALA A 554 -40.42 -13.76 27.47
N LEU A 555 -40.12 -12.45 27.45
CA LEU A 555 -39.14 -11.83 28.35
C LEU A 555 -39.60 -11.76 29.81
N THR A 556 -40.89 -11.95 30.10
CA THR A 556 -41.38 -12.11 31.48
C THR A 556 -41.15 -13.50 32.05
N ASP A 557 -40.80 -14.48 31.21
CA ASP A 557 -40.46 -15.84 31.62
C ASP A 557 -38.95 -15.95 31.91
N ASP A 558 -38.57 -16.86 32.82
CA ASP A 558 -37.15 -17.05 33.19
C ASP A 558 -36.32 -17.55 32.00
N ASN A 559 -36.92 -18.38 31.13
CA ASN A 559 -36.26 -18.88 29.92
C ASN A 559 -35.95 -17.75 28.91
N GLY A 560 -36.83 -16.75 28.80
CA GLY A 560 -36.57 -15.57 27.95
C GLY A 560 -35.44 -14.71 28.50
N LEU A 561 -35.41 -14.51 29.83
CA LEU A 561 -34.34 -13.79 30.51
C LEU A 561 -32.99 -14.51 30.33
N ILE A 562 -32.93 -15.83 30.54
CA ILE A 562 -31.71 -16.62 30.36
C ILE A 562 -31.20 -16.52 28.92
N LYS A 563 -32.09 -16.60 27.91
CA LYS A 563 -31.72 -16.44 26.50
C LYS A 563 -31.08 -15.08 26.21
N VAL A 564 -31.68 -13.98 26.68
CA VAL A 564 -31.12 -12.64 26.48
C VAL A 564 -29.84 -12.45 27.29
N ALA A 565 -29.76 -12.99 28.51
CA ALA A 565 -28.55 -12.97 29.33
C ALA A 565 -27.37 -13.66 28.64
N ASN A 566 -27.59 -14.83 28.03
CA ASN A 566 -26.56 -15.52 27.26
C ASN A 566 -26.10 -14.70 26.05
N CYS A 567 -27.00 -13.96 25.39
CA CYS A 567 -26.64 -13.08 24.27
C CYS A 567 -25.85 -11.83 24.73
N VAL A 568 -26.19 -11.26 25.89
CA VAL A 568 -25.46 -10.16 26.52
C VAL A 568 -24.05 -10.59 26.90
N ASN A 569 -23.90 -11.76 27.53
CA ASN A 569 -22.60 -12.33 27.86
C ASN A 569 -21.75 -12.65 26.62
N ALA A 570 -22.39 -13.18 25.58
CA ALA A 570 -21.78 -13.45 24.28
C ALA A 570 -21.21 -12.17 23.66
N ALA A 571 -22.01 -11.10 23.61
CA ALA A 571 -21.57 -9.79 23.11
C ALA A 571 -20.38 -9.23 23.91
N ARG A 572 -20.43 -9.31 25.25
CA ARG A 572 -19.37 -8.83 26.12
C ARG A 572 -18.05 -9.59 25.92
N TYR A 573 -18.11 -10.91 25.84
CA TYR A 573 -16.93 -11.73 25.58
C TYR A 573 -16.31 -11.38 24.22
N PHE A 574 -17.14 -11.31 23.16
CA PHE A 574 -16.64 -10.97 21.82
C PHE A 574 -16.05 -9.55 21.76
N GLU A 575 -16.69 -8.56 22.41
CA GLU A 575 -16.16 -7.21 22.59
C GLU A 575 -14.80 -7.21 23.27
N SER A 576 -14.63 -7.97 24.36
CA SER A 576 -13.36 -8.04 25.09
C SER A 576 -12.23 -8.63 24.24
N VAL A 577 -12.53 -9.67 23.45
CA VAL A 577 -11.56 -10.29 22.54
C VAL A 577 -11.14 -9.32 21.44
N LEU A 578 -12.09 -8.59 20.84
CA LEU A 578 -11.76 -7.58 19.82
C LEU A 578 -10.91 -6.45 20.39
N LYS A 579 -11.21 -6.00 21.62
CA LYS A 579 -10.40 -4.97 22.31
C LYS A 579 -8.98 -5.45 22.58
N GLU A 580 -8.79 -6.69 23.03
CA GLU A 580 -7.47 -7.30 23.21
C GLU A 580 -6.70 -7.35 21.89
N TRP A 581 -7.36 -7.72 20.79
CA TRP A 581 -6.71 -7.73 19.47
C TRP A 581 -6.33 -6.34 19.00
N CYS A 582 -7.11 -5.31 19.30
CA CYS A 582 -6.76 -3.93 18.98
C CYS A 582 -5.47 -3.43 19.66
N GLU A 583 -5.00 -4.11 20.71
CA GLU A 583 -3.73 -3.81 21.38
C GLU A 583 -2.51 -4.54 20.75
N ASP A 584 -2.73 -5.54 19.89
CA ASP A 584 -1.67 -6.27 19.19
C ASP A 584 -1.05 -5.40 18.08
N THR A 585 0.29 -5.49 17.93
CA THR A 585 1.08 -4.66 17.00
C THR A 585 0.58 -4.77 15.56
N PHE A 586 0.12 -5.98 15.18
CA PHE A 586 -0.46 -6.22 13.86
C PHE A 586 -1.68 -5.33 13.57
N PHE A 587 -2.59 -5.15 14.54
CA PHE A 587 -3.80 -4.35 14.33
C PHE A 587 -3.56 -2.85 14.48
N LEU A 588 -2.59 -2.47 15.31
CA LEU A 588 -2.13 -1.08 15.42
C LEU A 588 -1.54 -0.61 14.08
N GLU A 589 -0.68 -1.40 13.44
CA GLU A 589 -0.14 -1.11 12.09
C GLU A 589 -1.26 -0.88 11.06
N LEU A 590 -2.29 -1.72 11.07
CA LEU A 590 -3.45 -1.59 10.16
C LEU A 590 -4.28 -0.32 10.43
N GLY A 591 -4.31 0.16 11.67
CA GLY A 591 -5.02 1.39 12.06
C GLY A 591 -4.37 2.67 11.54
N PHE A 592 -3.03 2.71 11.44
CA PHE A 592 -2.30 3.87 10.94
C PHE A 592 -2.59 4.14 9.45
N ASP A 593 -2.55 3.13 8.59
CA ASP A 593 -2.81 3.27 7.15
C ASP A 593 -4.27 3.67 6.85
N HIS A 594 -5.21 3.29 7.71
CA HIS A 594 -6.61 3.71 7.57
C HIS A 594 -6.79 5.23 7.74
N SER A 595 -5.98 5.85 8.61
CA SER A 595 -5.99 7.30 8.82
C SER A 595 -5.39 8.09 7.66
N GLU A 596 -4.38 7.54 6.97
CA GLU A 596 -3.84 8.12 5.74
C GLU A 596 -4.84 8.05 4.59
N GLN A 597 -5.59 6.95 4.48
CA GLN A 597 -6.60 6.73 3.42
C GLN A 597 -7.83 7.64 3.56
N LEU A 598 -8.13 8.10 4.79
CA LEU A 598 -9.16 9.11 5.08
C LEU A 598 -8.70 10.56 4.79
N GLY A 599 -7.48 10.77 4.29
CA GLY A 599 -6.98 12.09 3.96
C GLY A 599 -6.62 12.96 5.18
N LEU A 600 -6.33 12.34 6.33
CA LEU A 600 -5.76 13.04 7.49
C LEU A 600 -4.23 13.20 7.41
N GLY A 601 -3.63 12.88 6.26
CA GLY A 601 -2.23 13.14 5.96
C GLY A 601 -1.96 14.64 5.71
N VAL A 602 -1.22 15.24 6.65
CA VAL A 602 -0.35 16.41 6.46
C VAL A 602 -1.00 17.59 5.72
N LYS A 603 -1.79 18.39 6.46
CA LYS A 603 -1.82 19.83 6.14
C LYS A 603 -0.44 20.39 6.41
N ASP A 604 0.11 21.02 5.38
CA ASP A 604 1.36 21.77 5.39
C ASP A 604 1.62 22.49 6.72
N SER A 605 2.87 22.38 7.17
CA SER A 605 3.47 23.12 8.26
C SER A 605 3.15 24.61 8.21
N SER A 606 2.07 25.03 8.87
CA SER A 606 1.88 26.40 9.32
C SER A 606 0.94 26.42 10.53
N GLY A 607 1.58 26.46 11.71
CA GLY A 607 1.05 26.93 13.00
C GLY A 607 -0.41 26.63 13.34
N LEU A 608 -0.65 25.53 14.07
CA LEU A 608 -1.61 25.56 15.18
C LEU A 608 -1.27 24.46 16.20
N GLU A 609 -0.73 24.87 17.34
CA GLU A 609 -0.74 24.07 18.56
C GLU A 609 -2.19 23.75 18.94
N GLY A 610 -2.49 22.46 19.13
CA GLY A 610 -3.70 22.01 19.81
C GLY A 610 -4.59 21.08 18.98
N ARG A 611 -4.22 19.79 18.93
CA ARG A 611 -5.10 18.60 19.07
C ARG A 611 -4.24 17.34 18.84
N ILE A 612 -3.70 16.79 19.93
CA ILE A 612 -2.93 15.53 19.97
C ILE A 612 -3.78 14.36 20.50
N ASP A 613 -5.07 14.55 20.78
CA ASP A 613 -5.93 13.55 21.45
C ASP A 613 -7.10 13.08 20.56
N GLU A 614 -6.84 12.59 19.36
CA GLU A 614 -7.79 11.69 18.69
C GLU A 614 -7.10 10.32 18.59
N PRO A 615 -7.49 9.33 19.42
CA PRO A 615 -6.82 8.04 19.42
C PRO A 615 -6.98 7.42 18.03
N VAL A 616 -5.85 7.00 17.45
CA VAL A 616 -5.81 6.24 16.20
C VAL A 616 -6.76 5.06 16.36
N GLY A 617 -7.85 5.07 15.59
CA GLY A 617 -8.92 4.08 15.74
C GLY A 617 -8.47 2.70 15.30
N CYS A 618 -8.87 1.67 16.04
CA CYS A 618 -8.66 0.28 15.64
C CYS A 618 -9.56 -0.08 14.44
N ILE A 619 -9.12 -1.04 13.63
CA ILE A 619 -9.88 -1.53 12.47
C ILE A 619 -11.29 -2.07 12.82
N PHE A 620 -11.48 -2.53 14.07
CA PHE A 620 -12.75 -3.05 14.58
C PHE A 620 -13.54 -2.06 15.43
N ASP A 621 -13.19 -0.77 15.44
CA ASP A 621 -13.86 0.22 16.30
C ASP A 621 -15.36 0.34 16.04
N GLU A 622 -15.80 0.24 14.78
CA GLU A 622 -17.21 0.29 14.42
C GLU A 622 -17.96 -0.93 14.96
N GLU A 623 -17.38 -2.12 14.81
CA GLU A 623 -17.91 -3.38 15.31
C GLU A 623 -17.98 -3.40 16.84
N ILE A 624 -16.93 -2.94 17.52
CA ILE A 624 -16.88 -2.83 18.98
C ILE A 624 -18.00 -1.90 19.47
N LYS A 625 -18.17 -0.72 18.84
CA LYS A 625 -19.26 0.22 19.19
C LYS A 625 -20.65 -0.40 19.01
N LYS A 626 -20.86 -1.19 17.94
CA LYS A 626 -22.13 -1.89 17.72
C LYS A 626 -22.43 -2.91 18.83
N LEU A 627 -21.42 -3.68 19.25
CA LEU A 627 -21.56 -4.65 20.36
C LEU A 627 -21.83 -3.96 21.70
N GLU A 628 -21.14 -2.85 21.98
CA GLU A 628 -21.36 -2.05 23.18
C GLU A 628 -22.78 -1.48 23.25
N ASN A 629 -23.28 -0.96 22.13
CA ASN A 629 -24.63 -0.41 22.02
C ASN A 629 -25.69 -1.51 22.18
N PHE A 630 -25.49 -2.65 21.53
CA PHE A 630 -26.34 -3.84 21.69
C PHE A 630 -26.44 -4.26 23.15
N ARG A 631 -25.29 -4.38 23.85
CA ARG A 631 -25.26 -4.76 25.26
C ARG A 631 -26.06 -3.77 26.12
N LYS A 632 -25.83 -2.47 25.96
CA LYS A 632 -26.54 -1.42 26.73
C LYS A 632 -28.05 -1.50 26.52
N GLU A 633 -28.50 -1.61 25.27
CA GLU A 633 -29.92 -1.70 24.93
C GLU A 633 -30.59 -2.91 25.59
N TRP A 634 -29.99 -4.09 25.47
CA TRP A 634 -30.62 -5.32 25.97
C TRP A 634 -30.55 -5.46 27.50
N VAL A 635 -29.51 -4.95 28.15
CA VAL A 635 -29.42 -4.83 29.61
C VAL A 635 -30.51 -3.88 30.15
N GLU A 636 -30.74 -2.75 29.47
CA GLU A 636 -31.82 -1.83 29.81
C GLU A 636 -33.20 -2.49 29.61
N LYS A 637 -33.40 -3.20 28.50
CA LYS A 637 -34.66 -3.94 28.25
C LYS A 637 -34.96 -4.99 29.32
N ILE A 638 -33.96 -5.78 29.75
CA ILE A 638 -34.12 -6.72 30.88
C ILE A 638 -34.63 -5.96 32.11
N SER A 639 -33.99 -4.83 32.41
CA SER A 639 -34.33 -4.00 33.57
C SER A 639 -35.77 -3.47 33.49
N VAL A 640 -36.16 -2.93 32.33
CA VAL A 640 -37.50 -2.37 32.09
C VAL A 640 -38.58 -3.44 32.17
N VAL A 641 -38.37 -4.63 31.59
CA VAL A 641 -39.39 -5.69 31.59
C VAL A 641 -39.63 -6.23 33.00
N ALA A 642 -38.58 -6.50 33.76
CA ALA A 642 -38.73 -6.97 35.14
C ALA A 642 -39.35 -5.88 36.04
N LEU A 643 -39.00 -4.59 35.87
CA LEU A 643 -39.66 -3.49 36.58
C LEU A 643 -41.14 -3.36 36.23
N ARG A 644 -41.53 -3.54 34.96
CA ARG A 644 -42.94 -3.58 34.55
C ARG A 644 -43.69 -4.74 35.21
N GLY A 645 -43.05 -5.91 35.33
CA GLY A 645 -43.60 -7.05 36.06
C GLY A 645 -43.82 -6.77 37.54
N PHE A 646 -42.87 -6.08 38.18
CA PHE A 646 -42.99 -5.62 39.57
C PHE A 646 -44.10 -4.57 39.75
N ASP A 647 -44.15 -3.56 38.87
CA ASP A 647 -45.20 -2.53 38.88
C ASP A 647 -46.60 -3.17 38.73
N ALA A 648 -46.77 -4.09 37.78
CA ALA A 648 -48.05 -4.78 37.59
C ALA A 648 -48.54 -5.48 38.87
N ARG A 649 -47.64 -6.15 39.61
CA ARG A 649 -47.95 -6.89 40.85
C ARG A 649 -48.10 -5.97 42.07
N SER A 650 -47.39 -4.85 42.12
CA SER A 650 -47.45 -3.88 43.23
C SER A 650 -48.61 -2.87 43.12
N ARG A 651 -49.28 -2.76 41.96
CA ARG A 651 -50.45 -1.87 41.78
C ARG A 651 -51.55 -2.06 42.81
N GLU A 652 -51.82 -3.30 43.24
CA GLU A 652 -52.86 -3.58 44.25
C GLU A 652 -52.46 -3.12 45.65
N TYR A 653 -51.16 -3.12 45.96
CA TYR A 653 -50.62 -2.59 47.21
C TYR A 653 -50.86 -1.07 47.32
N PHE A 654 -50.57 -0.30 46.25
CA PHE A 654 -50.78 1.15 46.26
C PHE A 654 -52.25 1.57 46.14
N LYS A 655 -53.09 0.78 45.45
CA LYS A 655 -54.52 1.09 45.30
C LYS A 655 -55.31 0.95 46.60
N ASN A 656 -54.84 0.13 47.55
CA ASN A 656 -55.59 -0.15 48.77
C ASN A 656 -55.42 0.95 49.83
N ARG A 657 -56.09 2.10 49.61
CA ARG A 657 -56.05 3.28 50.49
C ARG A 657 -56.47 3.02 51.95
N ARG A 658 -57.23 1.94 52.19
CA ARG A 658 -57.70 1.57 53.54
C ARG A 658 -56.55 1.09 54.44
N HIS A 659 -55.55 0.41 53.88
CA HIS A 659 -54.38 -0.07 54.64
C HIS A 659 -53.52 1.05 55.23
N TRP A 660 -53.61 2.27 54.68
CA TRP A 660 -52.83 3.43 55.07
C TRP A 660 -53.56 4.37 56.04
N GLN A 661 -54.89 4.29 56.08
CA GLN A 661 -55.76 5.26 56.75
C GLN A 661 -56.58 4.68 57.91
N GLU A 662 -56.85 3.37 57.92
CA GLU A 662 -57.67 2.72 58.94
C GLU A 662 -56.84 2.10 60.09
N LYS A 663 -57.37 2.17 61.31
CA LYS A 663 -56.78 1.58 62.51
C LYS A 663 -57.08 0.07 62.52
N CYS A 664 -56.11 -0.74 62.13
CA CYS A 664 -56.24 -2.20 62.05
C CYS A 664 -55.51 -2.84 63.25
N GLU A 665 -56.19 -3.76 63.97
CA GLU A 665 -55.66 -4.41 65.19
C GLU A 665 -54.51 -5.41 64.92
N GLU A 666 -54.25 -5.75 63.66
CA GLU A 666 -53.09 -6.54 63.24
C GLU A 666 -51.99 -5.61 62.70
N SER A 667 -51.24 -5.00 63.62
CA SER A 667 -50.14 -4.06 63.33
C SER A 667 -48.85 -4.75 62.86
N TRP A 668 -48.78 -6.08 62.93
CA TRP A 668 -47.54 -6.87 62.77
C TRP A 668 -47.50 -7.78 61.56
N THR A 669 -48.53 -7.78 60.71
CA THR A 669 -48.61 -8.67 59.55
C THR A 669 -48.27 -7.93 58.26
N MET A 670 -47.26 -8.45 57.56
CA MET A 670 -46.80 -7.95 56.26
C MET A 670 -47.95 -7.76 55.28
N SER A 671 -47.85 -6.75 54.41
CA SER A 671 -48.86 -6.56 53.38
C SER A 671 -48.80 -7.69 52.37
N LYS A 672 -49.78 -8.60 52.41
CA LYS A 672 -49.87 -9.77 51.51
C LYS A 672 -49.77 -9.40 50.02
N ASN A 673 -50.15 -8.17 49.68
CA ASN A 673 -50.11 -7.64 48.31
C ASN A 673 -48.70 -7.21 47.86
N LEU A 674 -47.79 -6.88 48.79
CA LEU A 674 -46.41 -6.52 48.48
C LEU A 674 -45.50 -7.74 48.43
N VAL A 675 -45.75 -8.74 49.29
CA VAL A 675 -44.96 -9.98 49.35
C VAL A 675 -44.85 -10.68 47.99
N GLY A 676 -45.95 -10.79 47.24
CA GLY A 676 -45.93 -11.40 45.90
C GLY A 676 -45.19 -10.59 44.82
N ALA A 677 -45.01 -9.28 45.03
CA ALA A 677 -44.20 -8.44 44.15
C ALA A 677 -42.71 -8.52 44.52
N LEU A 678 -42.39 -8.59 45.81
CA LEU A 678 -41.02 -8.79 46.30
C LEU A 678 -40.46 -10.17 45.95
N ASP A 679 -41.27 -11.23 46.09
CA ASP A 679 -40.92 -12.60 45.69
C ASP A 679 -40.62 -12.69 44.18
N TYR A 680 -41.42 -12.01 43.36
CA TYR A 680 -41.16 -11.89 41.92
C TYR A 680 -39.82 -11.19 41.63
N LEU A 681 -39.57 -10.06 42.28
CA LEU A 681 -38.33 -9.29 42.08
C LEU A 681 -37.11 -10.11 42.51
N GLN A 682 -37.19 -10.78 43.66
CA GLN A 682 -36.14 -11.66 44.16
C GLN A 682 -35.87 -12.82 43.19
N GLY A 683 -36.93 -13.47 42.69
CA GLY A 683 -36.80 -14.55 41.69
C GLY A 683 -36.13 -14.08 40.41
N LYS A 684 -36.53 -12.92 39.87
CA LYS A 684 -35.91 -12.35 38.67
C LYS A 684 -34.46 -11.93 38.89
N MET A 685 -34.14 -11.39 40.07
CA MET A 685 -32.79 -10.98 40.42
C MET A 685 -31.86 -12.19 40.57
N ALA A 686 -32.32 -13.28 41.19
CA ALA A 686 -31.55 -14.53 41.30
C ALA A 686 -31.27 -15.16 39.92
N VAL A 687 -32.27 -15.21 39.04
CA VAL A 687 -32.08 -15.72 37.66
C VAL A 687 -31.09 -14.84 36.88
N ALA A 688 -31.16 -13.51 37.06
CA ALA A 688 -30.24 -12.57 36.46
C ALA A 688 -28.81 -12.74 36.99
N GLU A 689 -28.63 -12.90 38.29
CA GLU A 689 -27.32 -13.10 38.92
C GLU A 689 -26.64 -14.40 38.45
N GLU A 690 -27.38 -15.50 38.39
CA GLU A 690 -26.85 -16.79 37.97
C GLU A 690 -26.36 -16.76 36.50
N ASN A 691 -27.07 -16.02 35.65
CA ASN A 691 -26.89 -16.10 34.20
C ASN A 691 -26.16 -14.91 33.57
N LEU A 692 -26.29 -13.68 34.08
CA LEU A 692 -25.51 -12.54 33.59
C LEU A 692 -24.09 -12.52 34.18
N ASN A 693 -23.17 -11.91 33.44
CA ASN A 693 -21.86 -11.54 33.95
C ASN A 693 -21.99 -10.47 35.05
N GLN A 694 -20.97 -10.41 35.92
CA GLN A 694 -21.02 -9.60 37.13
C GLN A 694 -21.23 -8.10 36.85
N ILE A 695 -20.55 -7.54 35.86
CA ILE A 695 -20.63 -6.10 35.57
C ILE A 695 -22.02 -5.72 35.05
N ASP A 696 -22.55 -6.49 34.10
CA ASP A 696 -23.89 -6.21 33.57
C ASP A 696 -24.98 -6.50 34.60
N PHE A 697 -24.79 -7.52 35.47
CA PHE A 697 -25.66 -7.76 36.61
C PHE A 697 -25.70 -6.58 37.58
N VAL A 698 -24.56 -6.01 37.95
CA VAL A 698 -24.50 -4.81 38.81
C VAL A 698 -25.27 -3.65 38.16
N GLY A 699 -25.19 -3.50 36.84
CA GLY A 699 -25.99 -2.53 36.07
C GLY A 699 -27.50 -2.77 36.21
N VAL A 700 -27.96 -4.00 36.02
CA VAL A 700 -29.37 -4.41 36.21
C VAL A 700 -29.81 -4.20 37.65
N TRP A 701 -29.01 -4.62 38.63
CA TRP A 701 -29.30 -4.49 40.06
C TRP A 701 -29.49 -3.03 40.48
N ARG A 702 -28.60 -2.13 40.03
CA ARG A 702 -28.72 -0.68 40.27
C ARG A 702 -29.98 -0.11 39.61
N SER A 703 -30.30 -0.57 38.41
CA SER A 703 -31.50 -0.16 37.68
C SER A 703 -32.78 -0.64 38.39
N PHE A 704 -32.78 -1.84 38.96
CA PHE A 704 -33.86 -2.34 39.80
C PHE A 704 -34.02 -1.52 41.07
N ALA A 705 -32.94 -1.23 41.79
CA ALA A 705 -33.01 -0.41 43.00
C ALA A 705 -33.60 0.98 42.69
N ALA A 706 -33.09 1.66 41.65
CA ALA A 706 -33.59 2.97 41.23
C ALA A 706 -35.05 2.92 40.74
N GLY A 707 -35.42 1.91 39.96
CA GLY A 707 -36.79 1.76 39.45
C GLY A 707 -37.80 1.46 40.55
N VAL A 708 -37.44 0.61 41.51
CA VAL A 708 -38.29 0.30 42.67
C VAL A 708 -38.45 1.51 43.58
N ASP A 709 -37.37 2.26 43.86
CA ASP A 709 -37.43 3.52 44.61
C ASP A 709 -38.41 4.52 43.96
N GLN A 710 -38.29 4.72 42.65
CA GLN A 710 -39.17 5.62 41.91
C GLN A 710 -40.65 5.16 41.93
N LEU A 711 -40.91 3.85 41.79
CA LEU A 711 -42.27 3.29 41.85
C LEU A 711 -42.87 3.42 43.25
N LEU A 712 -42.10 3.13 44.30
CA LEU A 712 -42.53 3.29 45.69
C LEU A 712 -42.81 4.75 46.01
N PHE A 713 -41.90 5.66 45.65
CA PHE A 713 -42.06 7.09 45.87
C PHE A 713 -43.32 7.63 45.17
N ASN A 714 -43.50 7.33 43.89
CA ASN A 714 -44.68 7.77 43.13
C ASN A 714 -45.98 7.16 43.68
N GLY A 715 -45.95 5.89 44.07
CA GLY A 715 -47.08 5.20 44.67
C GLY A 715 -47.47 5.81 46.03
N LEU A 716 -46.50 6.11 46.89
CA LEU A 716 -46.71 6.70 48.21
C LEU A 716 -47.16 8.16 48.13
N MET A 717 -46.64 8.95 47.19
CA MET A 717 -47.07 10.33 46.96
C MET A 717 -48.55 10.45 46.55
N SER A 718 -49.15 9.37 46.03
CA SER A 718 -50.59 9.32 45.73
C SER A 718 -51.49 9.18 46.97
N ILE A 719 -50.89 8.93 48.15
CA ILE A 719 -51.58 8.71 49.43
C ILE A 719 -51.53 10.00 50.26
N VAL A 720 -52.70 10.56 50.56
CA VAL A 720 -52.84 11.93 51.12
C VAL A 720 -52.68 11.98 52.66
N LYS A 721 -52.90 10.86 53.37
CA LYS A 721 -52.84 10.80 54.85
C LYS A 721 -52.36 9.41 55.31
N PHE A 722 -51.42 9.39 56.25
CA PHE A 722 -50.94 8.19 56.94
C PHE A 722 -51.40 8.21 58.40
N HIS A 723 -51.79 7.04 58.93
CA HIS A 723 -51.97 6.82 60.36
C HIS A 723 -50.72 6.15 60.96
N ASP A 724 -50.48 6.26 62.28
CA ASP A 724 -49.28 5.72 62.95
C ASP A 724 -49.09 4.21 62.66
N ALA A 725 -50.18 3.43 62.69
CA ALA A 725 -50.15 2.00 62.34
C ALA A 725 -49.80 1.72 60.87
N GLY A 726 -50.08 2.67 59.96
CA GLY A 726 -49.67 2.59 58.55
C GLY A 726 -48.19 2.91 58.35
N VAL A 727 -47.62 3.79 59.19
CA VAL A 727 -46.19 4.11 59.20
C VAL A 727 -45.36 2.93 59.72
N GLU A 728 -45.82 2.28 60.80
CA GLU A 728 -45.17 1.06 61.31
C GLU A 728 -45.18 -0.07 60.26
N ARG A 729 -46.30 -0.25 59.55
CA ARG A 729 -46.42 -1.24 58.48
C ARG A 729 -45.49 -0.94 57.29
N LEU A 730 -45.35 0.35 56.92
CA LEU A 730 -44.37 0.78 55.91
C LEU A 730 -42.94 0.44 56.34
N ASN A 731 -42.58 0.67 57.60
CA ASN A 731 -41.25 0.33 58.11
C ASN A 731 -40.97 -1.17 57.97
N CYS A 732 -41.91 -2.03 58.37
CA CYS A 732 -41.75 -3.49 58.20
C CYS A 732 -41.63 -3.92 56.72
N ASP A 733 -42.42 -3.30 55.84
CA ASP A 733 -42.37 -3.55 54.40
C ASP A 733 -41.04 -3.08 53.78
N MET A 734 -40.50 -1.94 54.23
CA MET A 734 -39.18 -1.42 53.80
C MET A 734 -38.01 -2.27 54.32
N ASP A 735 -38.05 -2.72 55.58
CA ASP A 735 -37.02 -3.62 56.13
C ASP A 735 -36.90 -4.91 55.31
N THR A 736 -38.02 -5.41 54.79
CA THR A 736 -38.07 -6.61 53.95
C THR A 736 -37.55 -6.35 52.54
N LEU A 737 -37.90 -5.20 51.95
CA LEU A 737 -37.31 -4.75 50.68
C LEU A 737 -35.78 -4.62 50.81
N PHE A 738 -35.28 -4.01 51.87
CA PHE A 738 -33.85 -3.92 52.15
C PHE A 738 -33.22 -5.30 52.33
N GLY A 739 -33.95 -6.26 52.93
CA GLY A 739 -33.53 -7.66 53.01
C GLY A 739 -33.37 -8.33 51.63
N VAL A 740 -34.29 -8.08 50.68
CA VAL A 740 -34.21 -8.62 49.31
C VAL A 740 -32.98 -8.12 48.56
N PHE A 741 -32.65 -6.83 48.69
CA PHE A 741 -31.44 -6.26 48.08
C PHE A 741 -30.16 -6.57 48.87
N GLY A 742 -30.25 -6.68 50.20
CA GLY A 742 -29.12 -6.89 51.12
C GLY A 742 -28.62 -8.34 51.20
N GLY A 743 -29.49 -9.33 50.98
CA GLY A 743 -29.12 -10.75 50.93
C GLY A 743 -28.15 -11.10 49.80
N LEU A 744 -28.05 -10.23 48.77
CA LEU A 744 -27.25 -10.43 47.57
C LEU A 744 -25.92 -9.64 47.60
N VAL A 745 -25.80 -8.64 48.48
CA VAL A 745 -24.57 -7.84 48.64
C VAL A 745 -23.53 -8.58 49.51
N LEU A 746 -23.94 -9.60 50.26
CA LEU A 746 -23.07 -10.34 51.18
C LEU A 746 -22.36 -11.57 50.58
N GLU A 747 -22.67 -11.95 49.33
CA GLU A 747 -21.98 -13.03 48.61
C GLU A 747 -21.14 -12.54 47.40
N ALA A 748 -21.05 -11.22 47.18
CA ALA A 748 -20.26 -10.60 46.09
C ALA A 748 -18.82 -10.25 46.50
#